data_AF-A0A848LSY7-F1
#
_entry.id   AF-A0A848LSY7-F1
#
_cell.length_a   1.000
_cell.length_b   1.000
_cell.length_c   1.000
_cell.angle_alpha   90.00
_cell.angle_beta   90.00
_cell.angle_gamma   90.00
#
_symmetry.space_group_name_H-M   'P 1'
#
loop_
_entity.id
_entity.type
_entity.pdbx_description
1 polymer ?
#
loop_
_entity_poly.entity_id
_entity_poly.type
_entity_poly.pdbx_seq_one_letter_code
_entity_poly.pdbx_strand_id
1 'polypeptide(L)'
;MNLSPHPRLHSRRVFPLLLSLLAVLPAVAGAAPLYVSPSGSDSNAGTSSSAPLKTIQAALDKATAGTTIHLAPGIYRERPVTKRAGTATAPITLKGPETGKDRAGRYKAVLYGTSRIFNIDHSHYVLEGFTIDGQEKLAGKTFPTRLAEARAFKDANQGLISDGRLIYIGSAETSRDITGVVIRDMFLNGGGGECIRMRNNADGNEIAHSVIQWCGMYGKGDDVERYKYHNGEGVYIGTSPKSTDQPMYANDSSAYNHIHDNTIHTYGSECFNVKENAHNNTFARNDCRYNDEPLEWLGSLIELRGHANVLDSNVIADSRSYALKLKSDSGAYDKGGNSFTHNTFRAATGAFIRNDNSAPQGTVCGNTFDSSPPAVQGNSVGNPTAPCSGGGDTTPPTAPSGLSATAVSSSAVALSWNASTDNVGVASYSVFRDGARVATVSGLTYRDSGRAPSTTYAYRVVATDAAGNASAPSPTVSVTTPAQTGSALISESFDSSAGGMTAVRGGTWAVSGGRYDLSSPAAGTVEMGNGNLAVHGTAVSGDFTLTTLARSPGTSSAWDDFSIVFGYTDTANHYFASFNEGNDANTHGLFRVQAGTMTQIADFTGGITPGVDHAIQVERSGATLRVSLDGVLVGEVTDSTFTSGKVGYGSRNDAASFDDLRVVAATTSADTTPPTTPTGLTATAASSTEVELSWNASSDNVGVASYTVLRAGTPVCTVTGLTCGDTGLSPATTYSYTVQARDAAGNVSPASSAVSVTTPGGTGSALLSENFESATSFPSAGWTNNSGNGSWAVVTDGTRAVQQQSATSATYIVTAGQATWSNYTLSARVKVGSTGVRNGLVARFVDNNNFYFLVLHNGNVVLSKKVSGSTTTVQSVPFTASTSAFHTLTLVVSGTSIQGYVDGQLRVQGADTALTAGKPGFYANGVATYDDVVVTSP
;
A
#
# COMPACT_ATOMS: atom_id res chain seq x y z
N MET A 1 24.76 50.53 -41.54
CA MET A 1 25.73 50.67 -40.43
C MET A 1 25.02 50.35 -39.12
N ASN A 2 25.62 49.44 -38.37
CA ASN A 2 25.43 49.06 -36.96
C ASN A 2 24.02 48.87 -36.40
N LEU A 3 23.67 47.61 -36.09
CA LEU A 3 23.06 47.24 -34.80
C LEU A 3 23.51 45.81 -34.40
N SER A 4 23.97 45.68 -33.15
CA SER A 4 24.55 44.50 -32.49
C SER A 4 23.46 43.59 -31.86
N PRO A 5 23.72 42.30 -31.55
CA PRO A 5 22.71 41.37 -31.05
C PRO A 5 22.67 41.25 -29.51
N HIS A 6 21.47 41.01 -28.97
CA HIS A 6 21.22 40.54 -27.59
C HIS A 6 20.80 39.05 -27.58
N PRO A 7 21.17 38.26 -26.56
CA PRO A 7 20.82 36.84 -26.47
C PRO A 7 19.40 36.64 -25.92
N ARG A 8 18.62 35.72 -26.52
CA ARG A 8 17.30 35.33 -26.01
C ARG A 8 17.39 34.06 -25.18
N LEU A 9 16.89 34.16 -23.95
CA LEU A 9 16.66 33.08 -23.00
C LEU A 9 15.70 32.02 -23.56
N HIS A 10 16.00 30.75 -23.26
CA HIS A 10 15.15 29.60 -23.49
C HIS A 10 13.92 29.64 -22.57
N SER A 11 12.73 29.62 -23.18
CA SER A 11 11.44 29.48 -22.51
C SER A 11 11.25 28.06 -21.98
N ARG A 12 11.13 27.90 -20.66
CA ARG A 12 10.61 26.68 -20.03
C ARG A 12 9.12 26.55 -20.39
N ARG A 13 8.75 25.44 -21.03
CA ARG A 13 7.36 25.09 -21.36
C ARG A 13 6.61 24.71 -20.08
N VAL A 14 5.49 25.38 -19.85
CA VAL A 14 4.47 25.05 -18.85
C VAL A 14 3.62 23.90 -19.41
N PHE A 15 3.46 22.81 -18.66
CA PHE A 15 2.46 21.77 -18.94
C PHE A 15 1.21 22.04 -18.07
N PRO A 16 -0.01 21.99 -18.63
CA PRO A 16 -1.24 22.17 -17.85
C PRO A 16 -1.58 20.89 -17.11
N LEU A 17 -1.89 21.00 -15.82
CA LEU A 17 -2.38 19.90 -14.99
C LEU A 17 -3.84 19.62 -15.38
N LEU A 18 -4.11 18.44 -15.96
CA LEU A 18 -5.47 17.90 -16.02
C LEU A 18 -5.83 17.36 -14.63
N LEU A 19 -6.94 17.85 -14.07
CA LEU A 19 -7.55 17.34 -12.86
C LEU A 19 -8.24 15.99 -13.18
N SER A 20 -7.71 14.87 -12.67
CA SER A 20 -8.37 13.57 -12.71
C SER A 20 -8.56 13.02 -11.29
N LEU A 21 -9.82 12.79 -10.95
CA LEU A 21 -10.35 12.20 -9.72
C LEU A 21 -9.98 10.69 -9.60
N LEU A 22 -10.06 10.13 -8.38
CA LEU A 22 -9.92 8.70 -7.96
C LEU A 22 -8.47 8.17 -7.84
N ALA A 23 -8.08 7.32 -6.87
CA ALA A 23 -8.74 6.58 -5.81
C ALA A 23 -7.68 6.09 -4.79
N VAL A 24 -8.11 5.72 -3.58
CA VAL A 24 -7.31 4.99 -2.57
C VAL A 24 -6.76 3.69 -3.18
N LEU A 25 -5.44 3.45 -3.15
CA LEU A 25 -4.82 2.18 -3.56
C LEU A 25 -4.22 1.43 -2.36
N PRO A 26 -4.48 0.11 -2.24
CA PRO A 26 -3.94 -0.75 -1.18
C PRO A 26 -2.49 -1.18 -1.50
N ALA A 27 -1.80 -1.72 -0.49
CA ALA A 27 -0.41 -2.20 -0.54
C ALA A 27 -0.07 -3.01 -1.82
N VAL A 28 1.04 -2.70 -2.50
CA VAL A 28 1.50 -3.45 -3.68
C VAL A 28 2.29 -4.68 -3.23
N ALA A 29 1.62 -5.83 -3.20
CA ALA A 29 2.27 -7.12 -3.35
C ALA A 29 3.13 -7.09 -4.62
N GLY A 30 4.36 -7.62 -4.58
CA GLY A 30 5.21 -7.71 -5.78
C GLY A 30 4.42 -8.28 -6.96
N ALA A 31 4.56 -7.67 -8.15
CA ALA A 31 3.78 -8.08 -9.31
C ALA A 31 3.95 -9.58 -9.56
N ALA A 32 2.84 -10.31 -9.66
CA ALA A 32 2.86 -11.77 -9.76
C ALA A 32 3.71 -12.22 -10.96
N PRO A 33 4.57 -13.24 -10.80
CA PRO A 33 5.38 -13.74 -11.91
C PRO A 33 4.47 -14.28 -13.02
N LEU A 34 4.95 -14.15 -14.26
CA LEU A 34 4.32 -14.73 -15.44
C LEU A 34 5.20 -15.85 -15.99
N TYR A 35 4.56 -16.91 -16.49
CA TYR A 35 5.22 -18.06 -17.08
C TYR A 35 4.79 -18.19 -18.53
N VAL A 36 5.76 -18.36 -19.43
CA VAL A 36 5.53 -18.49 -20.87
C VAL A 36 6.17 -19.78 -21.37
N SER A 37 5.42 -20.59 -22.11
CA SER A 37 5.91 -21.80 -22.76
C SER A 37 5.35 -21.89 -24.18
N PRO A 38 6.12 -22.33 -25.19
CA PRO A 38 5.59 -22.53 -26.54
C PRO A 38 4.45 -23.55 -26.62
N SER A 39 4.34 -24.44 -25.64
CA SER A 39 3.23 -25.41 -25.49
C SER A 39 2.04 -24.87 -24.70
N GLY A 40 2.10 -23.61 -24.23
CA GLY A 40 1.05 -22.96 -23.45
C GLY A 40 -0.14 -22.46 -24.27
N SER A 41 -1.00 -21.67 -23.64
CA SER A 41 -2.14 -20.99 -24.28
C SER A 41 -2.24 -19.55 -23.79
N ASP A 42 -2.43 -18.59 -24.69
CA ASP A 42 -2.62 -17.18 -24.32
C ASP A 42 -3.98 -16.90 -23.67
N SER A 43 -4.90 -17.88 -23.70
CA SER A 43 -6.11 -17.87 -22.88
C SER A 43 -5.83 -18.12 -21.39
N ASN A 44 -4.64 -18.64 -21.04
CA ASN A 44 -4.28 -18.89 -19.65
C ASN A 44 -4.01 -17.58 -18.90
N ALA A 45 -4.12 -17.63 -17.57
CA ALA A 45 -3.72 -16.51 -16.72
C ALA A 45 -2.21 -16.23 -16.84
N GLY A 46 -1.40 -17.30 -16.94
CA GLY A 46 0.07 -17.20 -16.99
C GLY A 46 0.73 -17.13 -15.61
N THR A 47 -0.04 -17.23 -14.53
CA THR A 47 0.45 -17.06 -13.14
C THR A 47 1.09 -18.33 -12.54
N SER A 48 1.20 -19.41 -13.33
CA SER A 48 1.83 -20.67 -12.92
C SER A 48 2.48 -21.37 -14.12
N SER A 49 3.57 -22.10 -13.86
CA SER A 49 4.24 -22.95 -14.87
C SER A 49 3.39 -24.13 -15.35
N SER A 50 2.34 -24.53 -14.61
CA SER A 50 1.40 -25.58 -15.03
C SER A 50 0.34 -25.09 -16.03
N ALA A 51 0.13 -23.78 -16.11
CA ALA A 51 -0.79 -23.13 -17.06
C ALA A 51 -0.15 -21.86 -17.65
N PRO A 52 0.97 -22.01 -18.40
CA PRO A 52 1.73 -20.87 -18.91
C PRO A 52 1.01 -20.22 -20.09
N LEU A 53 1.31 -18.94 -20.32
CA LEU A 53 1.02 -18.24 -21.57
C LEU A 53 1.78 -18.89 -22.73
N LYS A 54 1.30 -18.71 -23.95
CA LYS A 54 1.95 -19.25 -25.15
C LYS A 54 3.03 -18.31 -25.67
N THR A 55 2.75 -17.01 -25.68
CA THR A 55 3.58 -15.99 -26.34
C THR A 55 4.20 -15.03 -25.33
N ILE A 56 5.42 -14.55 -25.63
CA ILE A 56 6.08 -13.49 -24.88
C ILE A 56 5.26 -12.21 -24.98
N GLN A 57 4.65 -11.93 -26.13
CA GLN A 57 3.80 -10.74 -26.28
C GLN A 57 2.61 -10.76 -25.31
N ALA A 58 1.89 -11.89 -25.17
CA ALA A 58 0.79 -11.99 -24.22
C ALA A 58 1.25 -11.75 -22.77
N ALA A 59 2.48 -12.15 -22.43
CA ALA A 59 3.05 -11.86 -21.12
C ALA A 59 3.42 -10.38 -20.97
N LEU A 60 4.05 -9.77 -21.97
CA LEU A 60 4.37 -8.34 -21.99
C LEU A 60 3.12 -7.45 -21.90
N ASP A 61 2.01 -7.87 -22.53
CA ASP A 61 0.74 -7.14 -22.48
C ASP A 61 0.17 -7.11 -21.06
N LYS A 62 0.35 -8.21 -20.30
CA LYS A 62 -0.09 -8.36 -18.92
C LYS A 62 0.89 -7.82 -17.88
N ALA A 63 2.18 -7.76 -18.21
CA ALA A 63 3.22 -7.38 -17.27
C ALA A 63 3.06 -5.94 -16.77
N THR A 64 3.28 -5.77 -15.47
CA THR A 64 3.40 -4.48 -14.78
C THR A 64 4.80 -4.33 -14.18
N ALA A 65 5.19 -3.12 -13.76
CA ALA A 65 6.49 -2.90 -13.12
C ALA A 65 6.75 -3.93 -12.00
N GLY A 66 7.93 -4.56 -12.03
CA GLY A 66 8.35 -5.63 -11.12
C GLY A 66 8.00 -7.05 -11.57
N THR A 67 7.22 -7.21 -12.64
CA THR A 67 6.87 -8.53 -13.16
C THR A 67 8.11 -9.25 -13.68
N THR A 68 8.36 -10.46 -13.19
CA THR A 68 9.31 -11.38 -13.83
C THR A 68 8.54 -12.35 -14.73
N ILE A 69 8.92 -12.37 -16.01
CA ILE A 69 8.40 -13.26 -17.06
C ILE A 69 9.40 -14.40 -17.25
N HIS A 70 9.05 -15.59 -16.77
CA HIS A 70 9.86 -16.79 -16.89
C HIS A 70 9.57 -17.51 -18.21
N LEU A 71 10.60 -17.66 -19.04
CA LEU A 71 10.52 -18.41 -20.29
C LEU A 71 10.90 -19.86 -20.04
N ALA A 72 10.01 -20.77 -20.42
CA ALA A 72 10.31 -22.20 -20.45
C ALA A 72 11.26 -22.54 -21.62
N PRO A 73 12.00 -23.66 -21.55
CA PRO A 73 12.71 -24.20 -22.70
C PRO A 73 11.79 -24.38 -23.92
N GLY A 74 12.24 -23.95 -25.09
CA GLY A 74 11.51 -24.15 -26.34
C GLY A 74 11.76 -23.05 -27.36
N ILE A 75 11.05 -23.16 -28.49
CA ILE A 75 11.17 -22.23 -29.62
C ILE A 75 9.97 -21.28 -29.64
N TYR A 76 10.27 -19.98 -29.58
CA TYR A 76 9.32 -18.88 -29.70
C TYR A 76 9.47 -18.25 -31.09
N ARG A 77 8.35 -17.97 -31.76
CA ARG A 77 8.32 -17.38 -33.12
C ARG A 77 7.42 -16.16 -33.11
N GLU A 78 7.98 -15.03 -32.75
CA GLU A 78 7.23 -13.79 -32.53
C GLU A 78 8.14 -12.57 -32.67
N ARG A 79 7.53 -11.38 -32.61
CA ARG A 79 8.24 -10.10 -32.60
C ARG A 79 7.79 -9.26 -31.41
N PRO A 80 8.27 -9.56 -30.19
CA PRO A 80 7.77 -8.88 -29.01
C PRO A 80 8.07 -7.39 -29.06
N VAL A 81 7.12 -6.60 -28.57
CA VAL A 81 7.23 -5.16 -28.36
C VAL A 81 6.88 -4.88 -26.91
N THR A 82 7.76 -4.16 -26.20
CA THR A 82 7.46 -3.78 -24.81
C THR A 82 6.19 -2.92 -24.75
N LYS A 83 5.35 -3.17 -23.75
CA LYS A 83 4.02 -2.56 -23.68
C LYS A 83 3.96 -1.32 -22.80
N ARG A 84 4.77 -1.27 -21.75
CA ARG A 84 4.80 -0.22 -20.74
C ARG A 84 6.13 -0.24 -20.00
N ALA A 85 6.52 0.86 -19.37
CA ALA A 85 7.76 0.90 -18.61
C ALA A 85 7.68 0.09 -17.31
N GLY A 86 8.81 -0.49 -16.92
CA GLY A 86 9.07 -0.82 -15.51
C GLY A 86 9.42 0.45 -14.73
N THR A 87 9.94 0.27 -13.52
CA THR A 87 10.62 1.35 -12.78
C THR A 87 12.05 0.94 -12.46
N ALA A 88 12.89 1.90 -12.08
CA ALA A 88 14.27 1.60 -11.70
C ALA A 88 14.41 0.63 -10.50
N THR A 89 13.38 0.50 -9.66
CA THR A 89 13.31 -0.49 -8.56
C THR A 89 12.49 -1.73 -8.86
N ALA A 90 11.62 -1.66 -9.87
CA ALA A 90 10.75 -2.74 -10.28
C ALA A 90 10.80 -2.86 -11.81
N PRO A 91 11.95 -3.27 -12.38
CA PRO A 91 12.04 -3.49 -13.81
C PRO A 91 11.11 -4.63 -14.24
N ILE A 92 10.72 -4.64 -15.50
CA ILE A 92 10.05 -5.81 -16.09
C ILE A 92 11.16 -6.73 -16.61
N THR A 93 11.25 -7.92 -16.04
CA THR A 93 12.35 -8.86 -16.31
C THR A 93 11.87 -10.01 -17.17
N LEU A 94 12.47 -10.22 -18.33
CA LEU A 94 12.31 -11.44 -19.12
C LEU A 94 13.50 -12.36 -18.84
N LYS A 95 13.23 -13.50 -18.21
CA LYS A 95 14.25 -14.42 -17.73
C LYS A 95 14.09 -15.79 -18.38
N GLY A 96 15.14 -16.25 -19.04
CA GLY A 96 15.23 -17.60 -19.58
C GLY A 96 15.43 -18.67 -18.51
N PRO A 97 15.37 -19.96 -18.90
CA PRO A 97 15.48 -21.08 -17.97
C PRO A 97 16.92 -21.25 -17.46
N GLU A 98 17.09 -21.31 -16.14
CA GLU A 98 18.41 -21.35 -15.45
C GLU A 98 19.25 -22.61 -15.74
N THR A 99 18.67 -23.67 -16.33
CA THR A 99 19.39 -24.94 -16.57
C THR A 99 19.42 -25.36 -18.04
N GLY A 100 20.64 -25.68 -18.52
CA GLY A 100 20.88 -26.42 -19.75
C GLY A 100 21.48 -25.63 -20.91
N LYS A 101 22.62 -24.98 -20.70
CA LYS A 101 23.49 -24.56 -21.82
C LYS A 101 23.82 -25.79 -22.67
N ASP A 102 23.53 -25.79 -23.97
CA ASP A 102 23.96 -26.89 -24.85
C ASP A 102 25.48 -26.84 -25.09
N ARG A 103 26.02 -27.80 -25.86
CA ARG A 103 27.47 -27.96 -26.13
C ARG A 103 28.14 -26.73 -26.77
N ALA A 104 27.38 -25.71 -27.16
CA ALA A 104 27.84 -24.45 -27.73
C ALA A 104 27.49 -23.20 -26.87
N GLY A 105 26.95 -23.39 -25.65
CA GLY A 105 26.64 -22.30 -24.72
C GLY A 105 25.25 -21.66 -24.88
N ARG A 106 24.35 -22.23 -25.70
CA ARG A 106 23.03 -21.63 -25.98
C ARG A 106 22.04 -21.87 -24.85
N TYR A 107 21.23 -20.87 -24.54
CA TYR A 107 20.09 -21.00 -23.64
C TYR A 107 18.90 -21.66 -24.34
N LYS A 108 18.15 -22.48 -23.60
CA LYS A 108 17.11 -23.36 -24.18
C LYS A 108 15.82 -22.65 -24.58
N ALA A 109 15.59 -21.42 -24.15
CA ALA A 109 14.53 -20.57 -24.70
C ALA A 109 15.11 -19.81 -25.90
N VAL A 110 14.63 -20.11 -27.11
CA VAL A 110 15.13 -19.55 -28.37
C VAL A 110 14.02 -18.75 -29.04
N LEU A 111 14.22 -17.45 -29.19
CA LEU A 111 13.34 -16.57 -29.94
C LEU A 111 13.84 -16.40 -31.37
N TYR A 112 13.01 -16.80 -32.33
CA TYR A 112 13.18 -16.52 -33.76
C TYR A 112 12.23 -15.41 -34.21
N GLY A 113 12.70 -14.60 -35.16
CA GLY A 113 11.91 -13.59 -35.85
C GLY A 113 12.63 -13.09 -37.11
N THR A 114 11.93 -12.29 -37.91
CA THR A 114 12.50 -11.57 -39.07
C THR A 114 12.27 -10.07 -38.91
N SER A 115 12.96 -9.19 -39.64
CA SER A 115 12.94 -7.74 -39.36
C SER A 115 13.42 -7.43 -37.92
N ARG A 116 12.72 -6.66 -37.10
CA ARG A 116 13.12 -6.37 -35.70
C ARG A 116 12.53 -7.43 -34.76
N ILE A 117 13.38 -8.27 -34.18
CA ILE A 117 12.93 -9.44 -33.41
C ILE A 117 12.42 -9.04 -32.03
N PHE A 118 13.17 -8.26 -31.25
CA PHE A 118 12.71 -7.75 -29.95
C PHE A 118 12.77 -6.22 -29.93
N ASN A 119 11.64 -5.57 -29.69
CA ASN A 119 11.48 -4.11 -29.76
C ASN A 119 11.25 -3.55 -28.36
N ILE A 120 12.13 -2.63 -27.92
CA ILE A 120 12.10 -2.02 -26.60
C ILE A 120 11.80 -0.53 -26.77
N ASP A 121 10.57 -0.17 -26.45
CA ASP A 121 10.05 1.20 -26.57
C ASP A 121 9.71 1.84 -25.22
N HIS A 122 10.14 1.21 -24.12
CA HIS A 122 9.86 1.63 -22.76
C HIS A 122 11.05 1.33 -21.84
N SER A 123 11.26 2.19 -20.83
CA SER A 123 12.37 2.10 -19.87
C SER A 123 12.24 0.95 -18.87
N HIS A 124 13.37 0.61 -18.23
CA HIS A 124 13.48 -0.36 -17.13
C HIS A 124 13.04 -1.78 -17.47
N TYR A 125 13.64 -2.33 -18.53
CA TYR A 125 13.52 -3.74 -18.91
C TYR A 125 14.82 -4.50 -18.66
N VAL A 126 14.71 -5.74 -18.18
CA VAL A 126 15.85 -6.65 -18.06
C VAL A 126 15.61 -7.84 -18.99
N LEU A 127 16.55 -8.13 -19.87
CA LEU A 127 16.57 -9.34 -20.70
C LEU A 127 17.74 -10.21 -20.23
N GLU A 128 17.43 -11.42 -19.77
CA GLU A 128 18.42 -12.27 -19.11
C GLU A 128 18.29 -13.75 -19.49
N GLY A 129 19.40 -14.37 -19.89
CA GLY A 129 19.53 -15.83 -19.89
C GLY A 129 18.74 -16.57 -20.96
N PHE A 130 18.45 -15.97 -22.11
CA PHE A 130 17.83 -16.64 -23.26
C PHE A 130 18.52 -16.33 -24.59
N THR A 131 18.14 -17.05 -25.64
CA THR A 131 18.74 -16.94 -26.98
C THR A 131 17.81 -16.16 -27.90
N ILE A 132 18.35 -15.22 -28.68
CA ILE A 132 17.68 -14.66 -29.86
C ILE A 132 18.51 -15.01 -31.08
N ASP A 133 17.89 -15.69 -32.05
CA ASP A 133 18.54 -16.09 -33.29
C ASP A 133 17.74 -15.54 -34.48
N GLY A 134 18.42 -14.80 -35.36
CA GLY A 134 17.78 -14.16 -36.51
C GLY A 134 17.64 -15.04 -37.76
N GLN A 135 18.29 -16.22 -37.80
CA GLN A 135 18.36 -17.04 -39.01
C GLN A 135 17.88 -18.47 -38.78
N GLU A 136 16.59 -18.64 -38.46
CA GLU A 136 15.98 -19.97 -38.22
C GLU A 136 16.27 -20.98 -39.34
N LYS A 137 16.26 -20.53 -40.60
CA LYS A 137 16.51 -21.40 -41.77
C LYS A 137 17.95 -21.92 -41.86
N LEU A 138 18.87 -21.39 -41.06
CA LEU A 138 20.24 -21.87 -40.92
C LEU A 138 20.40 -22.85 -39.73
N ALA A 139 19.31 -23.19 -39.03
CA ALA A 139 19.35 -24.18 -37.95
C ALA A 139 20.00 -25.50 -38.45
N GLY A 140 21.03 -25.95 -37.74
CA GLY A 140 21.78 -27.17 -38.08
C GLY A 140 22.91 -26.98 -39.09
N LYS A 141 23.11 -25.78 -39.67
CA LYS A 141 24.31 -25.46 -40.44
C LYS A 141 25.50 -25.24 -39.52
N THR A 142 26.68 -25.70 -39.93
CA THR A 142 27.94 -25.40 -39.24
C THR A 142 28.44 -24.04 -39.68
N PHE A 143 28.50 -23.10 -38.75
CA PHE A 143 29.06 -21.77 -38.98
C PHE A 143 30.59 -21.87 -39.00
N PRO A 144 31.27 -21.26 -40.01
CA PRO A 144 32.72 -21.20 -40.03
C PRO A 144 33.28 -20.50 -38.79
N THR A 145 34.48 -20.86 -38.34
CA THR A 145 35.14 -20.15 -37.24
C THR A 145 36.18 -19.15 -37.73
N ARG A 146 36.62 -19.29 -38.99
CA ARG A 146 37.61 -18.41 -39.62
C ARG A 146 36.92 -17.31 -40.43
N LEU A 147 37.39 -16.07 -40.23
CA LEU A 147 36.90 -14.90 -40.98
C LEU A 147 37.00 -15.08 -42.50
N ALA A 148 38.07 -15.69 -43.00
CA ALA A 148 38.27 -15.93 -44.43
C ALA A 148 37.18 -16.78 -45.09
N GLU A 149 36.48 -17.61 -44.31
CA GLU A 149 35.41 -18.52 -44.79
C GLU A 149 34.01 -17.89 -44.63
N ALA A 150 33.87 -16.85 -43.81
CA ALA A 150 32.59 -16.26 -43.44
C ALA A 150 31.82 -15.73 -44.66
N ARG A 151 32.50 -15.06 -45.59
CA ARG A 151 31.88 -14.54 -46.80
C ARG A 151 31.32 -15.63 -47.70
N ALA A 152 32.12 -16.65 -48.02
CA ALA A 152 31.68 -17.74 -48.88
C ALA A 152 30.46 -18.45 -48.26
N PHE A 153 30.44 -18.60 -46.94
CA PHE A 153 29.28 -19.11 -46.22
C PHE A 153 28.05 -18.19 -46.35
N LYS A 154 28.20 -16.88 -46.15
CA LYS A 154 27.09 -15.92 -46.34
C LYS A 154 26.56 -15.98 -47.76
N ASP A 155 27.43 -15.93 -48.77
CA ASP A 155 27.06 -15.97 -50.19
C ASP A 155 26.29 -17.24 -50.56
N ALA A 156 26.81 -18.41 -50.14
CA ALA A 156 26.19 -19.71 -50.43
C ALA A 156 24.81 -19.89 -49.79
N ASN A 157 24.49 -19.12 -48.74
CA ASN A 157 23.26 -19.25 -47.97
C ASN A 157 22.32 -18.03 -48.08
N GLN A 158 22.56 -17.08 -49.00
CA GLN A 158 21.72 -15.87 -49.13
C GLN A 158 20.23 -16.18 -49.30
N GLY A 159 19.86 -17.27 -49.99
CA GLY A 159 18.45 -17.68 -50.15
C GLY A 159 17.76 -18.12 -48.85
N LEU A 160 18.53 -18.38 -47.79
CA LEU A 160 18.02 -18.77 -46.46
C LEU A 160 18.05 -17.61 -45.46
N ILE A 161 18.79 -16.54 -45.75
CA ILE A 161 19.04 -15.44 -44.82
C ILE A 161 17.95 -14.38 -44.95
N SER A 162 17.46 -13.90 -43.82
CA SER A 162 16.50 -12.79 -43.73
C SER A 162 17.19 -11.53 -43.21
N ASP A 163 16.82 -10.36 -43.76
CA ASP A 163 17.17 -9.07 -43.15
C ASP A 163 16.47 -8.92 -41.78
N GLY A 164 17.16 -8.33 -40.82
CA GLY A 164 16.62 -8.10 -39.49
C GLY A 164 17.61 -7.66 -38.43
N ARG A 165 17.09 -7.05 -37.37
CA ARG A 165 17.81 -6.71 -36.13
C ARG A 165 17.32 -7.57 -34.98
N LEU A 166 18.22 -8.01 -34.11
CA LEU A 166 17.82 -8.90 -33.01
C LEU A 166 17.13 -8.11 -31.89
N ILE A 167 17.79 -7.08 -31.37
CA ILE A 167 17.23 -6.19 -30.34
C ILE A 167 17.25 -4.74 -30.83
N TYR A 168 16.13 -4.04 -30.68
CA TYR A 168 15.98 -2.66 -31.11
C TYR A 168 15.39 -1.80 -29.98
N ILE A 169 16.22 -0.93 -29.40
CA ILE A 169 15.86 0.04 -28.37
C ILE A 169 15.51 1.39 -29.03
N GLY A 170 14.34 1.94 -28.68
CA GLY A 170 13.78 3.11 -29.36
C GLY A 170 13.25 2.75 -30.76
N SER A 171 12.54 1.63 -30.87
CA SER A 171 12.04 1.09 -32.13
C SER A 171 10.96 1.95 -32.78
N ALA A 172 10.04 2.51 -31.99
CA ALA A 172 8.95 3.32 -32.50
C ALA A 172 9.40 4.74 -32.84
N GLU A 173 8.71 5.35 -33.81
CA GLU A 173 8.97 6.72 -34.25
C GLU A 173 8.74 7.75 -33.14
N THR A 174 7.96 7.41 -32.12
CA THR A 174 7.62 8.25 -30.97
C THR A 174 8.47 7.96 -29.73
N SER A 175 9.24 6.87 -29.70
CA SER A 175 9.99 6.48 -28.50
C SER A 175 11.23 7.34 -28.31
N ARG A 176 11.42 7.85 -27.09
CA ARG A 176 12.47 8.81 -26.72
C ARG A 176 12.97 8.47 -25.32
N ASP A 177 14.20 8.86 -25.02
CA ASP A 177 14.76 8.91 -23.66
C ASP A 177 14.67 7.54 -22.92
N ILE A 178 14.90 6.45 -23.67
CA ILE A 178 14.80 5.09 -23.14
C ILE A 178 16.00 4.80 -22.25
N THR A 179 15.75 4.43 -20.99
CA THR A 179 16.79 4.24 -19.99
C THR A 179 16.59 3.01 -19.13
N GLY A 180 17.64 2.56 -18.45
CA GLY A 180 17.60 1.44 -17.51
C GLY A 180 17.28 0.10 -18.15
N VAL A 181 17.50 -0.04 -19.46
CA VAL A 181 17.47 -1.35 -20.13
C VAL A 181 18.75 -2.10 -19.80
N VAL A 182 18.63 -3.35 -19.35
CA VAL A 182 19.75 -4.24 -19.07
C VAL A 182 19.63 -5.48 -19.95
N ILE A 183 20.65 -5.76 -20.75
CA ILE A 183 20.78 -6.97 -21.56
C ILE A 183 21.97 -7.73 -21.01
N ARG A 184 21.72 -8.86 -20.35
CA ARG A 184 22.79 -9.62 -19.70
C ARG A 184 22.67 -11.12 -19.86
N ASP A 185 23.81 -11.80 -19.88
CA ASP A 185 23.86 -13.26 -19.98
C ASP A 185 23.06 -13.78 -21.20
N MET A 186 23.03 -13.03 -22.30
CA MET A 186 22.27 -13.35 -23.50
C MET A 186 23.13 -14.07 -24.54
N PHE A 187 22.49 -14.86 -25.41
CA PHE A 187 23.12 -15.38 -26.63
C PHE A 187 22.40 -14.82 -27.85
N LEU A 188 23.03 -13.91 -28.57
CA LEU A 188 22.49 -13.23 -29.74
C LEU A 188 23.24 -13.68 -30.98
N ASN A 189 22.52 -14.28 -31.93
CA ASN A 189 23.11 -14.92 -33.10
C ASN A 189 22.40 -14.54 -34.40
N GLY A 190 23.15 -14.38 -35.49
CA GLY A 190 22.56 -14.35 -36.83
C GLY A 190 21.74 -13.08 -37.13
N GLY A 191 22.22 -11.91 -36.74
CA GLY A 191 21.61 -10.65 -37.20
C GLY A 191 21.66 -10.55 -38.73
N GLY A 192 20.51 -10.32 -39.38
CA GLY A 192 20.49 -10.03 -40.82
C GLY A 192 21.25 -8.74 -41.12
N GLY A 193 20.96 -7.70 -40.33
CA GLY A 193 21.76 -6.50 -40.17
C GLY A 193 22.35 -6.44 -38.76
N GLU A 194 22.06 -5.36 -38.03
CA GLU A 194 22.61 -5.11 -36.69
C GLU A 194 22.08 -6.11 -35.65
N CYS A 195 22.92 -6.57 -34.73
CA CYS A 195 22.46 -7.42 -33.62
C CYS A 195 21.70 -6.58 -32.58
N ILE A 196 22.28 -5.49 -32.09
CA ILE A 196 21.63 -4.57 -31.16
C ILE A 196 21.68 -3.15 -31.73
N ARG A 197 20.54 -2.46 -31.70
CA ARG A 197 20.45 -1.04 -32.08
C ARG A 197 19.82 -0.21 -30.96
N MET A 198 20.45 0.93 -30.66
CA MET A 198 20.03 1.93 -29.68
C MET A 198 19.93 3.29 -30.36
N ARG A 199 18.79 3.97 -30.22
CA ARG A 199 18.58 5.31 -30.78
C ARG A 199 17.60 6.12 -29.94
N ASN A 200 17.41 7.37 -30.33
CA ASN A 200 16.44 8.31 -29.79
C ASN A 200 16.70 8.68 -28.32
N ASN A 201 17.93 9.10 -28.00
CA ASN A 201 18.40 9.36 -26.63
C ASN A 201 18.29 8.12 -25.74
N ALA A 202 18.78 6.99 -26.23
CA ALA A 202 18.90 5.81 -25.38
C ALA A 202 20.06 6.05 -24.39
N ASP A 203 19.72 6.30 -23.13
CA ASP A 203 20.67 6.77 -22.12
C ASP A 203 20.75 5.82 -20.92
N GLY A 204 21.96 5.59 -20.40
CA GLY A 204 22.12 4.83 -19.14
C GLY A 204 21.67 3.37 -19.22
N ASN A 205 21.86 2.71 -20.36
CA ASN A 205 21.54 1.29 -20.56
C ASN A 205 22.80 0.42 -20.42
N GLU A 206 22.62 -0.86 -20.11
CA GLU A 206 23.70 -1.82 -19.86
C GLU A 206 23.61 -3.03 -20.79
N ILE A 207 24.75 -3.44 -21.37
CA ILE A 207 24.91 -4.69 -22.11
C ILE A 207 26.12 -5.43 -21.53
N ALA A 208 25.90 -6.57 -20.89
CA ALA A 208 26.95 -7.26 -20.15
C ALA A 208 26.94 -8.78 -20.32
N HIS A 209 28.10 -9.41 -20.15
CA HIS A 209 28.25 -10.88 -20.03
C HIS A 209 27.56 -11.69 -21.15
N SER A 210 27.40 -11.12 -22.33
CA SER A 210 26.62 -11.70 -23.42
C SER A 210 27.53 -12.16 -24.57
N VAL A 211 27.04 -13.14 -25.33
CA VAL A 211 27.66 -13.56 -26.59
C VAL A 211 26.85 -12.98 -27.73
N ILE A 212 27.48 -12.14 -28.55
CA ILE A 212 26.88 -11.45 -29.69
C ILE A 212 27.68 -11.85 -30.92
N GLN A 213 27.08 -12.55 -31.86
CA GLN A 213 27.83 -13.06 -33.00
C GLN A 213 27.02 -13.15 -34.29
N TRP A 214 27.75 -13.20 -35.41
CA TRP A 214 27.17 -13.35 -36.75
C TRP A 214 26.14 -12.26 -37.07
N CYS A 215 26.56 -11.00 -36.94
CA CYS A 215 25.79 -9.83 -37.32
C CYS A 215 26.07 -9.50 -38.81
N GLY A 216 25.11 -8.90 -39.53
CA GLY A 216 25.26 -8.57 -40.96
C GLY A 216 25.28 -9.77 -41.90
N MET A 217 24.41 -10.74 -41.70
CA MET A 217 24.29 -11.92 -42.56
C MET A 217 23.68 -11.60 -43.93
N TYR A 218 22.80 -10.60 -44.01
CA TYR A 218 22.02 -10.27 -45.19
C TYR A 218 22.81 -9.30 -46.09
N GLY A 219 22.98 -9.69 -47.35
CA GLY A 219 23.64 -8.84 -48.34
C GLY A 219 22.66 -7.85 -48.95
N LYS A 220 22.93 -6.54 -48.86
CA LYS A 220 22.18 -5.52 -49.61
C LYS A 220 22.77 -5.41 -51.03
N GLY A 221 21.89 -5.36 -52.03
CA GLY A 221 22.23 -5.64 -53.43
C GLY A 221 22.32 -4.43 -54.35
N ASP A 222 22.31 -3.19 -53.83
CA ASP A 222 21.86 -2.05 -54.62
C ASP A 222 22.75 -0.79 -54.63
N ASP A 223 23.89 -0.74 -53.95
CA ASP A 223 24.82 0.39 -54.09
C ASP A 223 26.22 -0.07 -54.51
N VAL A 224 26.66 0.37 -55.69
CA VAL A 224 28.07 0.23 -56.15
C VAL A 224 29.07 0.99 -55.27
N GLU A 225 28.59 1.75 -54.28
CA GLU A 225 29.38 2.57 -53.36
C GLU A 225 29.49 1.99 -51.94
N ARG A 226 28.87 0.82 -51.65
CA ARG A 226 28.89 0.24 -50.31
C ARG A 226 29.19 -1.26 -50.31
N TYR A 227 29.89 -1.69 -49.27
CA TYR A 227 30.19 -3.09 -49.05
C TYR A 227 28.90 -3.91 -48.80
N LYS A 228 28.80 -5.09 -49.42
CA LYS A 228 27.57 -5.93 -49.45
C LYS A 228 26.97 -6.21 -48.06
N TYR A 229 27.82 -6.41 -47.05
CA TYR A 229 27.41 -6.78 -45.68
C TYR A 229 27.62 -5.65 -44.66
N HIS A 230 27.63 -4.39 -45.12
CA HIS A 230 27.99 -3.22 -44.31
C HIS A 230 27.10 -2.97 -43.09
N ASN A 231 25.81 -3.31 -43.12
CA ASN A 231 24.89 -3.01 -42.00
C ASN A 231 24.94 -4.10 -40.91
N GLY A 232 26.14 -4.59 -40.60
CA GLY A 232 26.38 -5.82 -39.84
C GLY A 232 26.90 -5.63 -38.43
N GLU A 233 26.42 -4.63 -37.72
CA GLU A 233 27.03 -4.21 -36.46
C GLU A 233 26.62 -5.05 -35.25
N GLY A 234 27.53 -5.22 -34.30
CA GLY A 234 27.24 -5.84 -33.00
C GLY A 234 26.30 -4.96 -32.18
N VAL A 235 26.76 -3.74 -31.84
CA VAL A 235 26.01 -2.71 -31.13
C VAL A 235 26.12 -1.39 -31.89
N TYR A 236 24.97 -0.87 -32.31
CA TYR A 236 24.84 0.42 -32.99
C TYR A 236 24.19 1.43 -32.05
N ILE A 237 24.82 2.59 -31.82
CA ILE A 237 24.35 3.63 -30.91
C ILE A 237 24.15 4.97 -31.61
N GLY A 238 22.96 5.54 -31.45
CA GLY A 238 22.57 6.85 -31.94
C GLY A 238 21.93 6.83 -33.33
N THR A 239 21.79 8.01 -33.92
CA THR A 239 21.27 8.20 -35.29
C THR A 239 22.15 9.19 -36.01
N SER A 240 22.49 8.90 -37.27
CA SER A 240 23.32 9.81 -38.07
C SER A 240 22.53 11.07 -38.42
N PRO A 241 23.13 12.27 -38.34
CA PRO A 241 22.55 13.51 -38.85
C PRO A 241 22.24 13.51 -40.35
N LYS A 242 22.75 12.53 -41.12
CA LYS A 242 22.42 12.37 -42.54
C LYS A 242 21.15 11.54 -42.78
N SER A 243 20.66 10.82 -41.78
CA SER A 243 19.44 10.01 -41.87
C SER A 243 18.20 10.87 -41.62
N THR A 244 17.96 11.87 -42.48
CA THR A 244 16.88 12.87 -42.31
C THR A 244 15.46 12.29 -42.30
N ASP A 245 15.32 11.03 -42.69
CA ASP A 245 14.10 10.22 -42.65
C ASP A 245 13.88 9.52 -41.28
N GLN A 246 14.88 9.52 -40.41
CA GLN A 246 14.84 8.86 -39.11
C GLN A 246 14.48 9.86 -37.99
N PRO A 247 13.75 9.43 -36.95
CA PRO A 247 13.46 10.24 -35.79
C PRO A 247 14.76 10.64 -35.09
N MET A 248 14.77 11.86 -34.52
CA MET A 248 15.91 12.41 -33.79
C MET A 248 17.25 12.46 -34.54
N TYR A 249 17.27 12.29 -35.86
CA TYR A 249 18.52 12.22 -36.62
C TYR A 249 19.49 13.37 -36.33
N ALA A 250 18.98 14.58 -36.11
CA ALA A 250 19.79 15.77 -35.85
C ALA A 250 20.27 15.92 -34.39
N ASN A 251 19.61 15.27 -33.43
CA ASN A 251 19.77 15.54 -32.00
C ASN A 251 19.71 14.29 -31.10
N ASP A 252 19.90 13.10 -31.66
CA ASP A 252 20.03 11.86 -30.90
C ASP A 252 21.31 11.92 -30.08
N SER A 253 21.17 12.12 -28.77
CA SER A 253 22.26 12.32 -27.83
C SER A 253 22.53 11.10 -26.96
N SER A 254 22.19 9.90 -27.45
CA SER A 254 22.35 8.62 -26.73
C SER A 254 23.69 8.54 -25.98
N ALA A 255 23.63 8.44 -24.65
CA ALA A 255 24.79 8.63 -23.78
C ALA A 255 24.81 7.77 -22.52
N TYR A 256 25.97 7.67 -21.88
CA TYR A 256 26.16 6.94 -20.62
C TYR A 256 25.76 5.47 -20.67
N ASN A 257 25.74 4.86 -21.87
CA ASN A 257 25.51 3.42 -22.00
C ASN A 257 26.80 2.67 -21.65
N HIS A 258 26.64 1.55 -20.94
CA HIS A 258 27.75 0.72 -20.50
C HIS A 258 27.71 -0.65 -21.19
N ILE A 259 28.72 -0.92 -22.02
CA ILE A 259 28.84 -2.15 -22.78
C ILE A 259 30.12 -2.86 -22.34
N HIS A 260 30.00 -3.95 -21.59
CA HIS A 260 31.18 -4.55 -20.97
C HIS A 260 31.14 -6.07 -20.80
N ASP A 261 32.31 -6.68 -20.71
CA ASP A 261 32.47 -8.11 -20.44
C ASP A 261 31.72 -9.02 -21.43
N ASN A 262 31.56 -8.57 -22.69
CA ASN A 262 30.88 -9.33 -23.75
C ASN A 262 31.88 -10.01 -24.70
N THR A 263 31.44 -11.09 -25.35
CA THR A 263 32.09 -11.64 -26.55
C THR A 263 31.32 -11.18 -27.79
N ILE A 264 31.95 -10.38 -28.65
CA ILE A 264 31.33 -9.77 -29.84
C ILE A 264 32.10 -10.17 -31.10
N HIS A 265 31.59 -11.18 -31.80
CA HIS A 265 32.20 -11.77 -32.98
C HIS A 265 31.31 -11.56 -34.21
N THR A 266 31.43 -10.42 -34.88
CA THR A 266 30.42 -9.99 -35.85
C THR A 266 30.43 -10.84 -37.11
N TYR A 267 31.61 -11.21 -37.63
CA TYR A 267 31.78 -11.77 -38.98
C TYR A 267 31.16 -10.89 -40.08
N GLY A 268 30.89 -9.63 -39.76
CA GLY A 268 30.11 -8.67 -40.54
C GLY A 268 30.83 -7.34 -40.57
N SER A 269 30.21 -6.31 -40.01
CA SER A 269 30.75 -4.96 -39.91
C SER A 269 31.37 -4.72 -38.53
N GLU A 270 31.14 -3.56 -37.92
CA GLU A 270 31.69 -3.15 -36.64
C GLU A 270 31.11 -3.94 -35.45
N CYS A 271 31.91 -4.25 -34.43
CA CYS A 271 31.38 -4.55 -33.10
C CYS A 271 30.61 -3.36 -32.53
N PHE A 272 31.15 -2.15 -32.70
CA PHE A 272 30.58 -0.92 -32.17
C PHE A 272 30.55 0.16 -33.24
N ASN A 273 29.36 0.71 -33.50
CA ASN A 273 29.18 1.84 -34.40
C ASN A 273 28.41 2.95 -33.67
N VAL A 274 29.14 4.00 -33.28
CA VAL A 274 28.64 5.11 -32.44
C VAL A 274 28.51 6.36 -33.29
N LYS A 275 27.29 6.88 -33.45
CA LYS A 275 27.00 8.02 -34.32
C LYS A 275 27.31 9.37 -33.67
N GLU A 276 27.34 10.40 -34.51
CA GLU A 276 28.01 11.70 -34.36
C GLU A 276 27.65 12.51 -33.10
N ASN A 277 26.45 12.31 -32.53
CA ASN A 277 26.00 13.04 -31.34
C ASN A 277 25.86 12.15 -30.10
N ALA A 278 26.08 10.83 -30.23
CA ALA A 278 26.19 9.92 -29.10
C ALA A 278 27.52 10.14 -28.36
N HIS A 279 27.49 10.09 -27.02
CA HIS A 279 28.64 10.52 -26.22
C HIS A 279 28.68 9.93 -24.82
N ASN A 280 29.83 10.02 -24.14
CA ASN A 280 30.02 9.49 -22.78
C ASN A 280 29.61 8.01 -22.63
N ASN A 281 29.69 7.21 -23.70
CA ASN A 281 29.45 5.77 -23.62
C ASN A 281 30.75 5.05 -23.28
N THR A 282 30.65 3.97 -22.50
CA THR A 282 31.82 3.20 -22.04
C THR A 282 31.75 1.78 -22.57
N PHE A 283 32.81 1.38 -23.28
CA PHE A 283 33.01 0.04 -23.80
C PHE A 283 34.23 -0.58 -23.10
N ALA A 284 34.00 -1.50 -22.18
CA ALA A 284 35.05 -2.02 -21.30
C ALA A 284 35.17 -3.54 -21.33
N ARG A 285 36.39 -4.09 -21.41
CA ARG A 285 36.64 -5.55 -21.27
C ARG A 285 35.84 -6.44 -22.23
N ASN A 286 35.53 -5.96 -23.44
CA ASN A 286 34.88 -6.77 -24.47
C ASN A 286 35.92 -7.50 -25.33
N ASP A 287 35.56 -8.69 -25.83
CA ASP A 287 36.30 -9.40 -26.89
C ASP A 287 35.63 -9.13 -28.25
N CYS A 288 36.15 -8.15 -29.00
CA CYS A 288 35.59 -7.67 -30.27
C CYS A 288 36.40 -8.16 -31.47
N ARG A 289 35.78 -8.95 -32.35
CA ARG A 289 36.47 -9.57 -33.50
C ARG A 289 35.68 -9.73 -34.78
N TYR A 290 36.44 -10.02 -35.84
CA TYR A 290 35.98 -10.57 -37.12
C TYR A 290 35.19 -9.59 -38.01
N ASN A 291 35.75 -8.41 -38.28
CA ASN A 291 35.21 -7.49 -39.29
C ASN A 291 35.55 -8.01 -40.71
N ASP A 292 34.54 -8.24 -41.54
CA ASP A 292 34.66 -8.72 -42.93
C ASP A 292 34.68 -7.59 -43.97
N GLU A 293 34.48 -6.33 -43.55
CA GLU A 293 34.59 -5.20 -44.46
C GLU A 293 36.06 -4.96 -44.86
N PRO A 294 36.39 -4.99 -46.16
CA PRO A 294 37.76 -4.88 -46.62
C PRO A 294 38.23 -3.42 -46.67
N LEU A 295 39.55 -3.26 -46.72
CA LEU A 295 40.23 -1.95 -46.70
C LEU A 295 39.76 -0.98 -47.80
N GLU A 296 39.42 -1.49 -48.99
CA GLU A 296 38.91 -0.69 -50.12
C GLU A 296 37.62 0.08 -49.78
N TRP A 297 36.82 -0.42 -48.84
CA TRP A 297 35.58 0.21 -48.36
C TRP A 297 35.74 0.93 -47.02
N LEU A 298 36.97 1.04 -46.50
CA LEU A 298 37.30 1.71 -45.25
C LEU A 298 36.55 1.15 -44.01
N GLY A 299 36.32 -0.17 -43.98
CA GLY A 299 35.65 -0.85 -42.87
C GLY A 299 36.42 -0.79 -41.54
N SER A 300 35.79 -1.14 -40.43
CA SER A 300 36.43 -1.17 -39.11
C SER A 300 35.79 -2.17 -38.14
N LEU A 301 36.49 -2.55 -37.08
CA LEU A 301 35.86 -3.26 -35.95
C LEU A 301 35.11 -2.29 -35.02
N ILE A 302 35.65 -1.09 -34.84
CA ILE A 302 35.02 -0.05 -34.02
C ILE A 302 35.01 1.24 -34.82
N GLU A 303 33.84 1.85 -34.96
CA GLU A 303 33.66 3.17 -35.54
C GLU A 303 33.08 4.13 -34.49
N LEU A 304 33.90 5.10 -34.05
CA LEU A 304 33.48 6.15 -33.13
C LEU A 304 33.35 7.46 -33.90
N ARG A 305 32.10 7.83 -34.19
CA ARG A 305 31.76 9.16 -34.72
C ARG A 305 31.33 10.14 -33.65
N GLY A 306 30.86 9.62 -32.53
CA GLY A 306 30.52 10.38 -31.33
C GLY A 306 31.73 10.99 -30.62
N HIS A 307 31.48 11.57 -29.44
CA HIS A 307 32.51 12.26 -28.65
C HIS A 307 32.54 11.81 -27.20
N ALA A 308 33.67 12.01 -26.52
CA ALA A 308 33.85 11.64 -25.12
C ALA A 308 33.51 10.16 -24.77
N ASN A 309 33.56 9.25 -25.75
CA ASN A 309 33.36 7.83 -25.50
C ASN A 309 34.67 7.19 -25.00
N VAL A 310 34.56 6.12 -24.23
CA VAL A 310 35.70 5.44 -23.61
C VAL A 310 35.77 4.00 -24.09
N LEU A 311 36.90 3.62 -24.69
CA LEU A 311 37.27 2.22 -24.96
C LEU A 311 38.36 1.82 -23.96
N ASP A 312 38.06 0.93 -23.02
CA ASP A 312 39.05 0.47 -22.04
C ASP A 312 39.19 -1.05 -21.99
N SER A 313 40.43 -1.53 -21.96
CA SER A 313 40.75 -2.94 -21.69
C SER A 313 40.07 -3.96 -22.62
N ASN A 314 39.73 -3.58 -23.85
CA ASN A 314 39.10 -4.48 -24.83
C ASN A 314 40.14 -5.29 -25.60
N VAL A 315 39.75 -6.47 -26.08
CA VAL A 315 40.47 -7.17 -27.16
C VAL A 315 39.82 -6.77 -28.48
N ILE A 316 40.61 -6.27 -29.43
CA ILE A 316 40.14 -5.79 -30.74
C ILE A 316 40.99 -6.48 -31.80
N ALA A 317 40.44 -7.53 -32.43
CA ALA A 317 41.24 -8.40 -33.29
C ALA A 317 40.55 -8.86 -34.57
N ASP A 318 41.35 -9.21 -35.58
CA ASP A 318 40.88 -9.87 -36.81
C ASP A 318 39.98 -8.97 -37.67
N SER A 319 40.53 -7.83 -38.11
CA SER A 319 39.85 -6.92 -39.06
C SER A 319 40.43 -7.03 -40.47
N ARG A 320 39.55 -7.16 -41.48
CA ARG A 320 39.93 -7.04 -42.90
C ARG A 320 40.25 -5.61 -43.35
N SER A 321 40.17 -4.65 -42.44
CA SER A 321 40.45 -3.24 -42.67
C SER A 321 41.09 -2.65 -41.40
N TYR A 322 40.56 -1.54 -40.86
CA TYR A 322 41.06 -0.89 -39.64
C TYR A 322 40.52 -1.59 -38.37
N ALA A 323 41.22 -1.46 -37.25
CA ALA A 323 40.68 -1.92 -35.96
C ALA A 323 39.76 -0.84 -35.35
N LEU A 324 40.25 0.39 -35.24
CA LEU A 324 39.50 1.54 -34.74
C LEU A 324 39.49 2.66 -35.78
N LYS A 325 38.30 3.20 -36.05
CA LYS A 325 38.08 4.34 -36.93
C LYS A 325 37.40 5.46 -36.16
N LEU A 326 38.04 6.63 -36.10
CA LEU A 326 37.50 7.86 -35.54
C LEU A 326 37.12 8.78 -36.70
N LYS A 327 35.83 9.11 -36.84
CA LYS A 327 35.37 9.88 -38.00
C LYS A 327 34.09 10.64 -37.70
N SER A 328 34.04 11.93 -38.02
CA SER A 328 32.81 12.70 -38.08
C SER A 328 32.38 12.95 -39.53
N ASP A 329 31.07 12.97 -39.76
CA ASP A 329 30.48 13.28 -41.08
C ASP A 329 30.56 14.77 -41.44
N SER A 330 30.79 15.67 -40.47
CA SER A 330 31.04 17.09 -40.69
C SER A 330 31.77 17.74 -39.51
N GLY A 331 32.36 18.92 -39.73
CA GLY A 331 33.06 19.66 -38.68
C GLY A 331 32.18 20.06 -37.49
N ALA A 332 30.85 20.19 -37.67
CA ALA A 332 29.94 20.55 -36.57
C ALA A 332 29.80 19.46 -35.50
N TYR A 333 30.09 18.20 -35.87
CA TYR A 333 30.02 17.05 -34.97
C TYR A 333 31.39 16.49 -34.58
N ASP A 334 32.46 17.04 -35.15
CA ASP A 334 33.83 16.69 -34.79
C ASP A 334 34.21 17.33 -33.44
N LYS A 335 33.72 16.72 -32.35
CA LYS A 335 33.90 17.21 -30.97
C LYS A 335 35.02 16.50 -30.21
N GLY A 336 35.58 15.42 -30.76
CA GLY A 336 36.72 14.71 -30.21
C GLY A 336 36.49 14.08 -28.83
N GLY A 337 37.52 14.10 -27.98
CA GLY A 337 37.45 13.63 -26.59
C GLY A 337 37.30 12.12 -26.40
N ASN A 338 37.29 11.31 -27.46
CA ASN A 338 37.22 9.85 -27.29
C ASN A 338 38.54 9.35 -26.68
N SER A 339 38.44 8.50 -25.67
CA SER A 339 39.57 7.92 -24.96
C SER A 339 39.68 6.44 -25.31
N PHE A 340 40.92 5.95 -25.50
CA PHE A 340 41.17 4.53 -25.70
C PHE A 340 42.43 4.11 -24.95
N THR A 341 42.21 3.32 -23.90
CA THR A 341 43.21 2.94 -22.91
C THR A 341 43.27 1.43 -22.71
N HIS A 342 44.47 0.90 -22.50
CA HIS A 342 44.68 -0.51 -22.14
C HIS A 342 44.11 -1.56 -23.10
N ASN A 343 43.73 -1.17 -24.33
CA ASN A 343 43.17 -2.11 -25.29
C ASN A 343 44.28 -2.96 -25.93
N THR A 344 43.92 -4.16 -26.35
CA THR A 344 44.78 -5.08 -27.07
C THR A 344 44.34 -5.18 -28.52
N PHE A 345 45.13 -4.59 -29.42
CA PHE A 345 44.89 -4.58 -30.87
C PHE A 345 45.72 -5.67 -31.56
N ARG A 346 45.09 -6.49 -32.41
CA ARG A 346 45.79 -7.57 -33.14
C ARG A 346 45.18 -7.78 -34.54
N ALA A 347 45.97 -8.29 -35.47
CA ALA A 347 45.50 -8.81 -36.76
C ALA A 347 44.56 -7.86 -37.54
N ALA A 348 44.97 -6.61 -37.73
CA ALA A 348 44.32 -5.69 -38.68
C ALA A 348 45.04 -5.75 -40.04
N THR A 349 44.28 -5.81 -41.13
CA THR A 349 44.85 -5.78 -42.49
C THR A 349 45.33 -4.37 -42.88
N GLY A 350 44.59 -3.35 -42.45
CA GLY A 350 44.97 -1.93 -42.60
C GLY A 350 45.78 -1.42 -41.40
N ALA A 351 45.83 -0.10 -41.25
CA ALA A 351 46.32 0.51 -40.01
C ALA A 351 45.45 0.08 -38.82
N PHE A 352 46.01 0.03 -37.60
CA PHE A 352 45.20 -0.27 -36.42
C PHE A 352 44.21 0.86 -36.14
N ILE A 353 44.68 2.10 -36.19
CA ILE A 353 43.88 3.27 -35.92
C ILE A 353 43.82 4.14 -37.17
N ARG A 354 42.62 4.50 -37.59
CA ARG A 354 42.36 5.57 -38.56
C ARG A 354 41.67 6.72 -37.83
N ASN A 355 42.29 7.89 -37.81
CA ASN A 355 41.74 9.08 -37.19
C ASN A 355 41.50 10.18 -38.24
N ASP A 356 40.26 10.31 -38.69
CA ASP A 356 39.83 11.36 -39.61
C ASP A 356 39.33 12.62 -38.86
N ASN A 357 39.25 12.60 -37.52
CA ASN A 357 38.80 13.72 -36.71
C ASN A 357 39.91 14.76 -36.54
N SER A 358 39.55 16.03 -36.72
CA SER A 358 40.41 17.19 -36.46
C SER A 358 40.40 17.63 -35.00
N ALA A 359 39.31 17.36 -34.26
CA ALA A 359 39.24 17.65 -32.85
C ALA A 359 40.19 16.75 -32.04
N PRO A 360 40.83 17.26 -30.98
CA PRO A 360 41.69 16.47 -30.11
C PRO A 360 40.93 15.29 -29.48
N GLN A 361 41.57 14.13 -29.45
CA GLN A 361 41.05 12.98 -28.73
C GLN A 361 41.36 13.09 -27.23
N GLY A 362 40.67 12.27 -26.43
CA GLY A 362 40.87 12.18 -25.00
C GLY A 362 42.16 11.44 -24.65
N THR A 363 42.09 10.62 -23.60
CA THR A 363 43.25 9.87 -23.12
C THR A 363 43.54 8.67 -24.03
N VAL A 364 44.78 8.61 -24.54
CA VAL A 364 45.25 7.58 -25.48
C VAL A 364 46.58 7.03 -25.00
N CYS A 365 46.57 5.86 -24.34
CA CYS A 365 47.75 5.28 -23.71
C CYS A 365 47.53 3.81 -23.30
N GLY A 366 48.60 3.10 -22.94
CA GLY A 366 48.55 1.75 -22.39
C GLY A 366 48.09 0.67 -23.35
N ASN A 367 47.83 1.00 -24.63
CA ASN A 367 47.34 0.04 -25.60
C ASN A 367 48.50 -0.83 -26.12
N THR A 368 48.21 -2.10 -26.37
CA THR A 368 49.16 -3.07 -26.94
C THR A 368 48.77 -3.41 -28.38
N PHE A 369 49.78 -3.63 -29.23
CA PHE A 369 49.63 -3.94 -30.65
C PHE A 369 50.58 -5.09 -30.99
N ASP A 370 50.23 -5.93 -31.97
CA ASP A 370 51.12 -6.98 -32.48
C ASP A 370 52.16 -6.45 -33.50
N SER A 371 52.12 -5.16 -33.83
CA SER A 371 53.16 -4.43 -34.56
C SER A 371 53.72 -3.27 -33.73
N SER A 372 55.03 -3.02 -33.80
CA SER A 372 55.69 -1.88 -33.15
C SER A 372 56.63 -1.15 -34.12
N PRO A 373 56.45 0.18 -34.37
CA PRO A 373 55.36 1.02 -33.89
C PRO A 373 54.01 0.63 -34.53
N PRO A 374 52.88 0.90 -33.87
CA PRO A 374 51.57 0.61 -34.46
C PRO A 374 51.31 1.49 -35.68
N ALA A 375 50.77 0.90 -36.74
CA ALA A 375 50.30 1.64 -37.90
C ALA A 375 49.09 2.51 -37.51
N VAL A 376 49.23 3.83 -37.64
CA VAL A 376 48.17 4.83 -37.46
C VAL A 376 48.06 5.65 -38.74
N GLN A 377 46.83 5.89 -39.20
CA GLN A 377 46.53 6.68 -40.40
C GLN A 377 45.66 7.88 -40.04
N GLY A 378 45.95 9.04 -40.64
CA GLY A 378 45.20 10.28 -40.42
C GLY A 378 45.82 11.19 -39.36
N ASN A 379 44.99 11.95 -38.66
CA ASN A 379 45.42 12.91 -37.64
C ASN A 379 46.03 12.20 -36.42
N SER A 380 47.01 12.85 -35.78
CA SER A 380 47.69 12.28 -34.62
C SER A 380 46.73 11.98 -33.48
N VAL A 381 46.92 10.83 -32.83
CA VAL A 381 46.26 10.45 -31.58
C VAL A 381 47.23 10.47 -30.40
N GLY A 382 48.41 11.05 -30.57
CA GLY A 382 49.51 10.97 -29.60
C GLY A 382 50.24 9.63 -29.68
N ASN A 383 50.79 9.17 -28.55
CA ASN A 383 51.48 7.88 -28.46
C ASN A 383 50.56 6.82 -27.83
N PRO A 384 49.87 5.99 -28.64
CA PRO A 384 48.89 5.04 -28.12
C PRO A 384 49.51 3.93 -27.27
N THR A 385 50.81 3.68 -27.41
CA THR A 385 51.58 2.69 -26.64
C THR A 385 52.28 3.28 -25.43
N ALA A 386 52.27 4.60 -25.24
CA ALA A 386 52.86 5.20 -24.06
C ALA A 386 52.21 4.58 -22.82
N PRO A 387 52.98 4.24 -21.78
CA PRO A 387 52.37 4.01 -20.47
C PRO A 387 51.45 5.19 -20.17
N CYS A 388 50.27 4.94 -19.62
CA CYS A 388 49.40 6.02 -19.19
C CYS A 388 50.17 6.86 -18.15
N SER A 389 50.69 8.01 -18.59
CA SER A 389 51.55 8.88 -17.78
C SER A 389 50.67 9.86 -17.04
N GLY A 390 50.76 9.79 -15.73
CA GLY A 390 49.62 10.00 -14.85
C GLY A 390 49.29 8.62 -14.33
N GLY A 391 49.93 8.22 -13.22
CA GLY A 391 49.35 7.18 -12.37
C GLY A 391 48.05 7.75 -11.80
N GLY A 392 47.07 7.96 -12.67
CA GLY A 392 45.68 8.07 -12.30
C GLY A 392 45.35 6.69 -11.77
N ASP A 393 44.81 6.69 -10.56
CA ASP A 393 44.29 5.47 -9.99
C ASP A 393 43.43 4.76 -11.03
N THR A 394 43.61 3.46 -11.19
CA THR A 394 42.75 2.61 -12.02
C THR A 394 42.04 1.56 -11.20
N THR A 395 42.38 1.46 -9.91
CA THR A 395 41.66 0.58 -9.02
C THR A 395 40.41 1.35 -8.60
N PRO A 396 39.22 0.78 -8.78
CA PRO A 396 38.05 1.36 -8.16
C PRO A 396 38.14 1.27 -6.64
N PRO A 397 37.58 2.24 -5.90
CA PRO A 397 37.39 2.09 -4.47
C PRO A 397 36.63 0.80 -4.15
N THR A 398 36.82 0.27 -2.94
CA THR A 398 35.98 -0.82 -2.45
C THR A 398 34.52 -0.36 -2.37
N ALA A 399 33.57 -1.27 -2.62
CA ALA A 399 32.16 -0.98 -2.45
C ALA A 399 31.89 -0.46 -1.03
N PRO A 400 31.12 0.64 -0.84
CA PRO A 400 30.75 1.10 0.48
C PRO A 400 30.08 -0.04 1.27
N SER A 401 30.58 -0.31 2.47
CA SER A 401 30.06 -1.36 3.34
C SER A 401 29.23 -0.77 4.48
N GLY A 402 28.42 -1.59 5.14
CA GLY A 402 27.64 -1.14 6.31
C GLY A 402 26.65 -0.02 6.00
N LEU A 403 26.18 0.12 4.76
CA LEU A 403 25.09 1.04 4.45
C LEU A 403 23.91 0.72 5.37
N SER A 404 23.43 1.73 6.07
CA SER A 404 22.23 1.68 6.91
C SER A 404 21.30 2.80 6.50
N ALA A 405 20.00 2.53 6.59
CA ALA A 405 18.96 3.50 6.29
C ALA A 405 17.92 3.46 7.40
N THR A 406 17.70 4.61 8.03
CA THR A 406 16.77 4.78 9.15
C THR A 406 15.76 5.83 8.76
N ALA A 407 14.47 5.49 8.78
CA ALA A 407 13.44 6.50 8.63
C ALA A 407 13.39 7.32 9.92
N VAL A 408 13.78 8.59 9.82
CA VAL A 408 13.84 9.52 10.95
C VAL A 408 12.55 10.30 11.14
N SER A 409 11.68 10.30 10.12
CA SER A 409 10.32 10.81 10.18
C SER A 409 9.48 10.14 9.09
N SER A 410 8.18 10.45 9.04
CA SER A 410 7.30 10.03 7.94
C SER A 410 7.72 10.61 6.58
N SER A 411 8.62 11.60 6.56
CA SER A 411 9.04 12.33 5.36
C SER A 411 10.54 12.35 5.12
N ALA A 412 11.33 11.64 5.93
CA ALA A 412 12.78 11.65 5.76
C ALA A 412 13.46 10.34 6.17
N VAL A 413 14.55 10.05 5.46
CA VAL A 413 15.44 8.92 5.70
C VAL A 413 16.85 9.43 5.96
N ALA A 414 17.48 9.00 7.06
CA ALA A 414 18.89 9.18 7.29
C ALA A 414 19.68 7.94 6.82
N LEU A 415 20.73 8.16 6.05
CA LEU A 415 21.66 7.15 5.57
C LEU A 415 23.03 7.34 6.21
N SER A 416 23.69 6.24 6.52
CA SER A 416 25.11 6.21 6.89
C SER A 416 25.78 4.97 6.30
N TRP A 417 27.08 5.04 6.03
CA TRP A 417 27.88 3.92 5.53
C TRP A 417 29.32 4.01 6.01
N ASN A 418 30.05 2.91 5.95
CA ASN A 418 31.48 2.89 6.23
C ASN A 418 32.26 3.45 5.06
N ALA A 419 33.39 4.08 5.35
CA ALA A 419 34.30 4.57 4.33
C ALA A 419 34.79 3.43 3.42
N SER A 420 34.76 3.70 2.11
CA SER A 420 35.45 2.90 1.12
C SER A 420 36.95 3.14 1.20
N THR A 421 37.73 2.15 0.78
CA THR A 421 39.19 2.22 0.68
C THR A 421 39.61 2.14 -0.77
N ASP A 422 40.69 2.84 -1.09
CA ASP A 422 41.23 2.95 -2.43
C ASP A 422 42.76 3.13 -2.32
N ASN A 423 43.53 2.77 -3.35
CA ASN A 423 44.99 2.86 -3.29
C ASN A 423 45.53 4.29 -3.40
N VAL A 424 44.74 5.25 -3.90
CA VAL A 424 45.07 6.67 -3.84
C VAL A 424 44.13 7.43 -2.91
N GLY A 425 42.81 7.24 -3.05
CA GLY A 425 41.83 7.83 -2.13
C GLY A 425 40.46 8.07 -2.73
N VAL A 426 39.42 7.94 -1.90
CA VAL A 426 38.03 8.17 -2.29
C VAL A 426 37.71 9.66 -2.31
N ALA A 427 37.13 10.16 -3.40
CA ALA A 427 36.79 11.58 -3.56
C ALA A 427 35.34 11.90 -3.20
N SER A 428 34.38 11.02 -3.52
CA SER A 428 32.96 11.25 -3.24
C SER A 428 32.13 9.96 -3.20
N TYR A 429 30.89 10.08 -2.76
CA TYR A 429 29.88 9.04 -2.73
C TYR A 429 28.64 9.51 -3.49
N SER A 430 28.25 8.76 -4.51
CA SER A 430 26.96 8.93 -5.19
C SER A 430 25.90 8.12 -4.46
N VAL A 431 24.87 8.80 -3.96
CA VAL A 431 23.71 8.18 -3.29
C VAL A 431 22.60 7.99 -4.30
N PHE A 432 22.09 6.76 -4.38
CA PHE A 432 20.98 6.42 -5.25
C PHE A 432 19.78 6.06 -4.41
N ARG A 433 18.64 6.69 -4.70
CA ARG A 433 17.32 6.30 -4.21
C ARG A 433 16.54 5.73 -5.38
N ASP A 434 16.02 4.52 -5.20
CA ASP A 434 15.20 3.83 -6.17
C ASP A 434 15.86 3.73 -7.56
N GLY A 435 17.18 3.55 -7.56
CA GLY A 435 18.00 3.45 -8.78
C GLY A 435 18.36 4.78 -9.45
N ALA A 436 17.74 5.90 -9.07
CA ALA A 436 18.13 7.23 -9.51
C ALA A 436 19.14 7.86 -8.55
N ARG A 437 20.17 8.54 -9.07
CA ARG A 437 21.10 9.30 -8.22
C ARG A 437 20.40 10.52 -7.65
N VAL A 438 20.35 10.64 -6.32
CA VAL A 438 19.69 11.75 -5.62
C VAL A 438 20.68 12.74 -5.01
N ALA A 439 21.92 12.31 -4.76
CA ALA A 439 22.97 13.18 -4.26
C ALA A 439 24.36 12.67 -4.62
N THR A 440 25.32 13.59 -4.57
CA THR A 440 26.76 13.29 -4.50
C THR A 440 27.30 14.03 -3.28
N VAL A 441 27.88 13.28 -2.33
CA VAL A 441 28.38 13.81 -1.06
C VAL A 441 29.83 13.41 -0.85
N SER A 442 30.61 14.23 -0.15
CA SER A 442 31.96 13.86 0.30
C SER A 442 31.97 13.17 1.67
N GLY A 443 30.88 13.32 2.44
CA GLY A 443 30.70 12.70 3.76
C GLY A 443 30.24 11.24 3.69
N LEU A 444 30.13 10.62 4.86
CA LEU A 444 29.70 9.22 5.04
C LEU A 444 28.22 9.09 5.45
N THR A 445 27.49 10.19 5.39
CA THR A 445 26.07 10.27 5.72
C THR A 445 25.33 11.10 4.70
N TYR A 446 24.05 10.80 4.53
CA TYR A 446 23.15 11.58 3.69
C TYR A 446 21.75 11.53 4.26
N ARG A 447 21.06 12.67 4.34
CA ARG A 447 19.65 12.73 4.69
C ARG A 447 18.84 12.97 3.44
N ASP A 448 17.91 12.07 3.19
CA ASP A 448 16.98 12.15 2.09
C ASP A 448 15.61 12.61 2.59
N SER A 449 15.34 13.89 2.44
CA SER A 449 14.12 14.58 2.90
C SER A 449 13.02 14.60 1.83
N GLY A 450 11.81 15.02 2.20
CA GLY A 450 10.68 15.19 1.27
C GLY A 450 10.13 13.90 0.69
N ARG A 451 10.25 12.83 1.47
CA ARG A 451 9.74 11.50 1.15
C ARG A 451 8.26 11.41 1.50
N ALA A 452 7.54 10.60 0.75
CA ALA A 452 6.16 10.27 1.07
C ALA A 452 6.12 9.34 2.28
N PRO A 453 5.09 9.44 3.15
CA PRO A 453 4.87 8.52 4.25
C PRO A 453 4.49 7.13 3.78
N SER A 454 4.65 6.13 4.66
CA SER A 454 4.35 4.72 4.36
C SER A 454 5.00 4.22 3.06
N THR A 455 6.13 4.79 2.68
CA THR A 455 6.77 4.52 1.39
C THR A 455 8.13 3.87 1.63
N THR A 456 8.33 2.71 1.02
CA THR A 456 9.63 2.02 1.03
C THR A 456 10.53 2.63 -0.03
N TYR A 457 11.70 3.07 0.40
CA TYR A 457 12.76 3.59 -0.45
C TYR A 457 13.94 2.63 -0.43
N ALA A 458 14.51 2.35 -1.60
CA ALA A 458 15.69 1.52 -1.74
C ALA A 458 16.92 2.40 -1.99
N TYR A 459 17.92 2.27 -1.12
CA TYR A 459 19.16 3.04 -1.20
C TYR A 459 20.36 2.16 -1.51
N ARG A 460 21.25 2.67 -2.35
CA ARG A 460 22.61 2.16 -2.54
C ARG A 460 23.58 3.32 -2.70
N VAL A 461 24.83 3.09 -2.34
CA VAL A 461 25.89 4.10 -2.42
C VAL A 461 27.03 3.56 -3.27
N VAL A 462 27.59 4.42 -4.11
CA VAL A 462 28.77 4.13 -4.95
C VAL A 462 29.86 5.13 -4.59
N ALA A 463 31.01 4.64 -4.16
CA ALA A 463 32.21 5.46 -4.00
C ALA A 463 32.86 5.76 -5.36
N THR A 464 33.42 6.95 -5.50
CA THR A 464 34.19 7.39 -6.67
C THR A 464 35.47 8.07 -6.19
N ASP A 465 36.62 7.69 -6.75
CA ASP A 465 37.91 8.33 -6.47
C ASP A 465 38.12 9.62 -7.28
N ALA A 466 39.28 10.25 -7.11
CA ALA A 466 39.64 11.47 -7.83
C ALA A 466 40.02 11.22 -9.31
N ALA A 467 40.30 9.98 -9.69
CA ALA A 467 40.56 9.56 -11.06
C ALA A 467 39.28 9.23 -11.84
N GLY A 468 38.13 9.11 -11.14
CA GLY A 468 36.82 8.83 -11.70
C GLY A 468 36.43 7.35 -11.66
N ASN A 469 37.21 6.47 -11.02
CA ASN A 469 36.82 5.06 -10.91
C ASN A 469 35.67 4.92 -9.92
N ALA A 470 34.64 4.18 -10.32
CA ALA A 470 33.48 3.90 -9.50
C ALA A 470 33.57 2.49 -8.91
N SER A 471 33.42 2.39 -7.60
CA SER A 471 33.27 1.11 -6.89
C SER A 471 32.06 0.32 -7.40
N ALA A 472 32.01 -0.99 -7.12
CA ALA A 472 30.74 -1.70 -7.14
C ALA A 472 29.77 -1.04 -6.13
N PRO A 473 28.44 -1.02 -6.39
CA PRO A 473 27.49 -0.47 -5.43
C PRO A 473 27.52 -1.22 -4.10
N SER A 474 27.21 -0.51 -3.01
CA SER A 474 26.87 -1.16 -1.75
C SER A 474 25.71 -2.15 -1.95
N PRO A 475 25.54 -3.14 -1.05
CA PRO A 475 24.27 -3.83 -0.91
C PRO A 475 23.14 -2.81 -0.79
N THR A 476 22.01 -3.10 -1.44
CA THR A 476 20.83 -2.23 -1.36
C THR A 476 20.18 -2.39 0.01
N VAL A 477 19.87 -1.27 0.66
CA VAL A 477 19.08 -1.25 1.89
C VAL A 477 17.75 -0.57 1.61
N SER A 478 16.68 -1.24 2.02
CA SER A 478 15.33 -0.68 1.95
C SER A 478 14.90 -0.18 3.32
N VAL A 479 14.26 0.97 3.33
CA VAL A 479 13.65 1.52 4.55
C VAL A 479 12.29 2.10 4.21
N THR A 480 11.32 1.85 5.10
CA THR A 480 9.97 2.34 4.95
C THR A 480 9.79 3.54 5.86
N THR A 481 9.42 4.69 5.30
CA THR A 481 8.99 5.84 6.11
C THR A 481 7.75 5.44 6.90
N PRO A 482 7.66 5.80 8.19
CA PRO A 482 6.46 5.59 8.99
C PRO A 482 5.20 6.14 8.33
N ALA A 483 4.05 5.59 8.72
CA ALA A 483 2.77 6.15 8.35
C ALA A 483 2.59 7.55 8.93
N GLN A 484 2.05 8.46 8.12
CA GLN A 484 1.62 9.77 8.56
C GLN A 484 0.19 9.65 9.11
N THR A 485 0.01 9.80 10.42
CA THR A 485 -1.28 9.57 11.10
C THR A 485 -2.06 10.87 11.31
N GLY A 486 -3.32 10.92 10.87
CA GLY A 486 -4.23 12.07 11.05
C GLY A 486 -4.06 13.19 10.01
N SER A 487 -5.14 13.92 9.73
CA SER A 487 -5.06 15.14 8.92
C SER A 487 -4.28 16.22 9.68
N ALA A 488 -3.15 16.63 9.12
CA ALA A 488 -2.32 17.66 9.74
C ALA A 488 -2.98 19.04 9.60
N LEU A 489 -3.04 19.78 10.71
CA LEU A 489 -3.37 21.20 10.73
C LEU A 489 -2.23 22.04 10.14
N ILE A 490 -0.98 21.59 10.35
CA ILE A 490 0.26 22.18 9.84
C ILE A 490 1.19 21.04 9.43
N SER A 491 1.85 21.15 8.27
CA SER A 491 2.79 20.16 7.77
C SER A 491 3.86 20.82 6.91
N GLU A 492 5.04 21.09 7.49
CA GLU A 492 6.20 21.67 6.81
C GLU A 492 7.39 20.72 6.83
N SER A 493 7.84 20.29 5.64
CA SER A 493 9.03 19.43 5.49
C SER A 493 10.31 20.23 5.20
N PHE A 494 10.21 21.54 4.99
CA PHE A 494 11.34 22.44 4.73
C PHE A 494 12.30 22.04 3.59
N ASP A 495 11.90 21.14 2.69
CA ASP A 495 12.76 20.66 1.59
C ASP A 495 13.16 21.75 0.60
N SER A 496 12.25 22.70 0.37
CA SER A 496 12.39 23.71 -0.69
C SER A 496 11.89 25.10 -0.29
N SER A 497 11.13 25.22 0.79
CA SER A 497 10.56 26.49 1.25
C SER A 497 10.18 26.44 2.72
N ALA A 498 10.02 27.61 3.34
CA ALA A 498 9.61 27.74 4.74
C ALA A 498 8.09 27.59 4.96
N GLY A 499 7.33 27.29 3.89
CA GLY A 499 5.87 27.07 3.82
C GLY A 499 4.97 27.80 4.82
N GLY A 500 5.21 29.09 5.07
CA GLY A 500 4.35 29.90 5.93
C GLY A 500 4.94 30.24 7.30
N MET A 501 6.18 29.82 7.58
CA MET A 501 6.97 30.32 8.68
C MET A 501 7.36 31.78 8.45
N THR A 502 7.23 32.60 9.51
CA THR A 502 7.65 34.00 9.53
C THR A 502 8.52 34.24 10.75
N ALA A 503 9.69 34.84 10.58
CA ALA A 503 10.50 35.35 11.68
C ALA A 503 9.76 36.53 12.36
N VAL A 504 9.52 36.41 13.66
CA VAL A 504 8.80 37.42 14.46
C VAL A 504 9.70 38.12 15.48
N ARG A 505 10.90 37.59 15.73
CA ARG A 505 11.94 38.22 16.55
C ARG A 505 13.30 37.64 16.19
N GLY A 506 14.32 38.50 16.02
CA GLY A 506 15.73 38.10 16.03
C GLY A 506 16.21 37.17 14.92
N GLY A 507 17.50 37.29 14.62
CA GLY A 507 18.26 36.39 13.79
C GLY A 507 17.87 36.32 12.30
N THR A 508 18.61 35.49 11.56
CA THR A 508 18.35 35.21 10.14
C THR A 508 17.82 33.80 9.98
N TRP A 509 16.60 33.69 9.44
CA TRP A 509 15.91 32.42 9.23
C TRP A 509 15.75 32.15 7.73
N ALA A 510 16.15 30.96 7.27
CA ALA A 510 16.02 30.58 5.87
C ALA A 510 15.93 29.06 5.73
N VAL A 511 15.38 28.59 4.60
CA VAL A 511 15.52 27.18 4.24
C VAL A 511 16.86 26.95 3.57
N SER A 512 17.64 26.02 4.12
CA SER A 512 18.95 25.62 3.61
C SER A 512 19.19 24.14 3.93
N GLY A 513 19.78 23.40 3.00
CA GLY A 513 20.05 21.96 3.18
C GLY A 513 18.80 21.09 3.44
N GLY A 514 17.61 21.56 3.06
CA GLY A 514 16.34 20.88 3.36
C GLY A 514 15.88 21.04 4.81
N ARG A 515 16.30 22.10 5.49
CA ARG A 515 15.92 22.45 6.86
C ARG A 515 15.58 23.91 6.98
N TYR A 516 14.82 24.27 8.02
CA TYR A 516 14.64 25.64 8.44
C TYR A 516 15.74 26.06 9.41
N ASP A 517 16.71 26.82 8.92
CA ASP A 517 17.94 27.19 9.61
C ASP A 517 17.86 28.59 10.21
N LEU A 518 18.25 28.70 11.48
CA LEU A 518 18.65 29.95 12.15
C LEU A 518 20.18 30.05 12.06
N SER A 519 20.70 30.80 11.08
CA SER A 519 22.14 30.82 10.76
C SER A 519 22.91 31.99 11.39
N SER A 520 22.21 32.99 11.92
CA SER A 520 22.83 34.18 12.53
C SER A 520 21.93 34.67 13.65
N PRO A 521 21.95 34.01 14.82
CA PRO A 521 21.12 34.38 15.95
C PRO A 521 21.47 35.79 16.46
N ALA A 522 20.45 36.55 16.84
CA ALA A 522 20.66 37.80 17.56
C ALA A 522 21.09 37.49 19.00
N ALA A 523 22.04 38.27 19.53
CA ALA A 523 22.40 38.23 20.95
C ALA A 523 21.17 38.66 21.78
N GLY A 524 20.62 37.74 22.55
CA GLY A 524 19.42 38.00 23.35
C GLY A 524 19.62 39.08 24.41
N THR A 525 18.59 39.86 24.71
CA THR A 525 18.49 40.57 26.00
C THR A 525 17.93 39.63 27.04
N VAL A 526 18.46 39.70 28.27
CA VAL A 526 18.34 38.70 29.34
C VAL A 526 16.89 38.43 29.81
N GLU A 527 15.89 39.24 29.42
CA GLU A 527 14.55 39.20 30.01
C GLU A 527 13.51 38.28 29.35
N MET A 528 13.72 37.70 28.16
CA MET A 528 12.60 37.05 27.43
C MET A 528 12.82 35.62 26.91
N GLY A 529 13.82 34.88 27.41
CA GLY A 529 14.02 33.45 27.12
C GLY A 529 14.49 33.16 25.70
N ASN A 530 13.65 33.43 24.69
CA ASN A 530 13.98 33.32 23.27
C ASN A 530 14.31 34.70 22.66
N GLY A 531 15.59 34.92 22.33
CA GLY A 531 16.05 36.08 21.58
C GLY A 531 15.70 35.99 20.08
N ASN A 532 15.41 34.78 19.61
CA ASN A 532 15.08 34.46 18.22
C ASN A 532 13.77 33.65 18.21
N LEU A 533 12.81 34.04 17.37
CA LEU A 533 11.50 33.40 17.24
C LEU A 533 11.01 33.46 15.79
N ALA A 534 10.50 32.33 15.31
CA ALA A 534 9.77 32.22 14.06
C ALA A 534 8.50 31.38 14.28
N VAL A 535 7.38 31.80 13.70
CA VAL A 535 6.09 31.10 13.87
C VAL A 535 5.40 30.86 12.54
N HIS A 536 4.63 29.79 12.49
CA HIS A 536 3.79 29.45 11.36
C HIS A 536 2.56 30.37 11.27
N GLY A 537 2.10 30.68 10.06
CA GLY A 537 0.96 31.57 9.84
C GLY A 537 -0.37 31.06 10.42
N THR A 538 -0.56 29.74 10.48
CA THR A 538 -1.77 29.07 10.97
C THR A 538 -1.80 28.98 12.50
N ALA A 539 -2.88 29.45 13.11
CA ALA A 539 -3.16 29.23 14.53
C ALA A 539 -3.79 27.86 14.77
N VAL A 540 -3.43 27.22 15.87
CA VAL A 540 -3.93 25.93 16.33
C VAL A 540 -4.78 26.17 17.58
N SER A 541 -5.93 25.49 17.68
CA SER A 541 -6.86 25.62 18.80
C SER A 541 -7.25 24.24 19.34
N GLY A 542 -7.46 24.13 20.65
CA GLY A 542 -7.85 22.87 21.28
C GLY A 542 -6.68 21.91 21.46
N ASP A 543 -6.99 20.62 21.54
CA ASP A 543 -6.00 19.57 21.78
C ASP A 543 -5.23 19.25 20.51
N PHE A 544 -3.91 19.16 20.63
CA PHE A 544 -3.02 18.92 19.49
C PHE A 544 -1.78 18.14 19.91
N THR A 545 -1.19 17.49 18.91
CA THR A 545 0.17 16.96 19.01
C THR A 545 1.01 17.66 17.94
N LEU A 546 2.08 18.32 18.37
CA LEU A 546 3.13 18.86 17.52
C LEU A 546 4.32 17.92 17.59
N THR A 547 4.85 17.55 16.42
CA THR A 547 6.10 16.80 16.27
C THR A 547 7.04 17.55 15.34
N THR A 548 8.34 17.50 15.62
CA THR A 548 9.38 18.11 14.79
C THR A 548 10.74 17.50 15.11
N LEU A 549 11.68 17.61 14.18
CA LEU A 549 13.10 17.36 14.43
C LEU A 549 13.80 18.67 14.67
N ALA A 550 14.67 18.72 15.68
CA ALA A 550 15.47 19.89 16.01
C ALA A 550 16.93 19.50 16.26
N ARG A 551 17.85 20.35 15.85
CA ARG A 551 19.30 20.18 16.05
C ARG A 551 19.95 21.52 16.31
N SER A 552 20.77 21.58 17.36
CA SER A 552 21.74 22.64 17.57
C SER A 552 23.11 22.25 16.96
N PRO A 553 23.91 23.17 16.40
CA PRO A 553 25.26 22.86 15.94
C PRO A 553 26.12 22.33 17.09
N GLY A 554 27.08 21.46 16.78
CA GLY A 554 28.11 21.04 17.74
C GLY A 554 29.14 22.14 17.95
N THR A 555 28.95 23.03 18.94
CA THR A 555 30.01 23.95 19.36
C THR A 555 30.76 23.39 20.58
N SER A 556 31.79 24.10 21.04
CA SER A 556 32.44 23.78 22.33
C SER A 556 31.74 24.42 23.53
N SER A 557 30.59 25.09 23.30
CA SER A 557 29.82 25.81 24.31
C SER A 557 28.79 24.88 24.92
N ALA A 558 28.73 24.77 26.25
CA ALA A 558 27.70 23.99 26.94
C ALA A 558 26.32 24.68 26.97
N TRP A 559 26.06 25.58 26.02
CA TRP A 559 24.90 26.47 25.98
C TRP A 559 24.12 26.38 24.67
N ASP A 560 24.51 25.49 23.75
CA ASP A 560 23.83 25.32 22.47
C ASP A 560 22.36 24.95 22.72
N ASP A 561 21.43 25.80 22.26
CA ASP A 561 20.02 25.70 22.60
C ASP A 561 19.06 25.79 21.39
N PHE A 562 17.88 25.22 21.57
CA PHE A 562 16.74 25.46 20.69
C PHE A 562 15.42 25.36 21.46
N SER A 563 14.36 25.93 20.90
CA SER A 563 13.04 25.97 21.51
C SER A 563 11.92 25.63 20.53
N ILE A 564 10.88 24.95 21.02
CA ILE A 564 9.62 24.72 20.32
C ILE A 564 8.56 25.64 20.91
N VAL A 565 7.96 26.48 20.08
CA VAL A 565 7.00 27.53 20.48
C VAL A 565 5.58 27.07 20.20
N PHE A 566 4.65 27.30 21.12
CA PHE A 566 3.24 26.97 20.93
C PHE A 566 2.32 27.88 21.77
N GLY A 567 1.03 27.93 21.43
CA GLY A 567 0.10 28.88 22.05
C GLY A 567 0.49 30.34 21.80
N TYR A 568 1.25 30.61 20.73
CA TYR A 568 1.77 31.93 20.45
C TYR A 568 0.66 32.87 19.98
N THR A 569 0.39 33.89 20.79
CA THR A 569 -0.47 35.01 20.42
C THR A 569 0.38 36.17 19.93
N ASP A 570 1.43 36.49 20.69
CA ASP A 570 2.40 37.52 20.38
C ASP A 570 3.71 37.28 21.17
N THR A 571 4.67 38.18 21.00
CA THR A 571 5.99 38.11 21.64
C THR A 571 5.96 38.22 23.16
N ALA A 572 4.84 38.66 23.76
CA ALA A 572 4.63 38.79 25.20
C ALA A 572 3.72 37.68 25.77
N ASN A 573 3.11 36.84 24.92
CA ASN A 573 2.12 35.83 25.30
C ASN A 573 2.27 34.54 24.48
N HIS A 574 3.02 33.58 25.00
CA HIS A 574 3.24 32.27 24.39
C HIS A 574 3.82 31.25 25.38
N TYR A 575 3.79 29.96 25.02
CA TYR A 575 4.64 28.94 25.64
C TYR A 575 5.84 28.63 24.77
N PHE A 576 6.91 28.14 25.39
CA PHE A 576 7.98 27.46 24.67
C PHE A 576 8.61 26.35 25.51
N ALA A 577 8.96 25.25 24.86
CA ALA A 577 9.77 24.17 25.42
C ALA A 577 11.21 24.37 24.96
N SER A 578 12.13 24.58 25.89
CA SER A 578 13.53 24.88 25.63
C SER A 578 14.43 23.71 25.99
N PHE A 579 15.42 23.45 25.14
CA PHE A 579 16.35 22.34 25.24
C PHE A 579 17.79 22.83 25.14
N ASN A 580 18.68 22.26 25.96
CA ASN A 580 20.09 22.62 26.11
C ASN A 580 20.87 21.34 26.52
N GLU A 581 22.19 21.34 26.38
CA GLU A 581 23.12 20.26 26.75
C GLU A 581 23.16 20.00 28.26
N GLY A 582 22.91 21.02 29.08
CA GLY A 582 22.87 20.93 30.54
C GLY A 582 21.48 21.26 31.11
N ASN A 583 21.11 20.61 32.21
CA ASN A 583 19.99 21.05 33.03
C ASN A 583 20.43 22.27 33.87
N ASP A 584 20.08 23.46 33.39
CA ASP A 584 20.18 24.69 34.15
C ASP A 584 18.78 25.26 34.45
N ALA A 585 18.65 25.95 35.58
CA ALA A 585 17.35 26.38 36.09
C ALA A 585 16.68 27.51 35.28
N ASN A 586 17.12 27.81 34.04
CA ASN A 586 16.60 28.93 33.25
C ASN A 586 16.62 28.73 31.73
N THR A 587 17.16 27.63 31.19
CA THR A 587 17.19 27.39 29.73
C THR A 587 16.77 25.97 29.34
N HIS A 588 16.54 25.08 30.32
CA HIS A 588 16.08 23.71 30.07
C HIS A 588 14.73 23.44 30.75
N GLY A 589 13.63 23.40 29.99
CA GLY A 589 12.30 23.25 30.58
C GLY A 589 11.16 23.76 29.72
N LEU A 590 9.95 23.69 30.27
CA LEU A 590 8.77 24.30 29.69
C LEU A 590 8.49 25.64 30.36
N PHE A 591 8.33 26.68 29.53
CA PHE A 591 8.18 28.06 29.97
C PHE A 591 6.90 28.67 29.44
N ARG A 592 6.36 29.60 30.23
CA ARG A 592 5.25 30.47 29.88
C ARG A 592 5.73 31.91 29.90
N VAL A 593 5.50 32.64 28.80
CA VAL A 593 5.63 34.10 28.75
C VAL A 593 4.24 34.68 28.78
N GLN A 594 3.92 35.47 29.80
CA GLN A 594 2.62 36.12 29.95
C GLN A 594 2.81 37.59 30.30
N ALA A 595 2.24 38.48 29.48
CA ALA A 595 2.46 39.92 29.58
C ALA A 595 3.95 40.31 29.63
N GLY A 596 4.81 39.56 28.93
CA GLY A 596 6.25 39.79 28.88
C GLY A 596 7.06 39.14 30.01
N THR A 597 6.40 38.61 31.04
CA THR A 597 7.08 37.91 32.15
C THR A 597 7.24 36.44 31.82
N MET A 598 8.49 35.95 31.82
CA MET A 598 8.82 34.54 31.65
C MET A 598 8.73 33.78 32.98
N THR A 599 8.15 32.59 32.98
CA THR A 599 8.06 31.69 34.14
C THR A 599 8.30 30.25 33.68
N GLN A 600 9.25 29.56 34.31
CA GLN A 600 9.40 28.11 34.13
C GLN A 600 8.23 27.41 34.84
N ILE A 601 7.48 26.60 34.10
CA ILE A 601 6.27 25.90 34.60
C ILE A 601 6.48 24.39 34.71
N ALA A 602 7.49 23.84 34.04
CA ALA A 602 8.00 22.50 34.28
C ALA A 602 9.50 22.45 34.00
N ASP A 603 10.23 21.69 34.81
CA ASP A 603 11.63 21.37 34.59
C ASP A 603 11.75 20.12 33.72
N PHE A 604 12.79 20.04 32.89
CA PHE A 604 13.01 18.88 32.01
C PHE A 604 14.11 17.95 32.55
N THR A 605 13.90 16.65 32.38
CA THR A 605 14.93 15.64 32.66
C THR A 605 15.71 15.29 31.40
N GLY A 606 17.04 15.29 31.48
CA GLY A 606 17.92 14.96 30.34
C GLY A 606 18.53 16.21 29.71
N GLY A 607 19.06 16.07 28.51
CA GLY A 607 19.70 17.14 27.74
C GLY A 607 19.86 16.71 26.28
N ILE A 608 20.16 17.66 25.41
CA ILE A 608 20.44 17.36 24.00
C ILE A 608 21.90 16.99 23.80
N THR A 609 22.18 16.25 22.73
CA THR A 609 23.55 16.06 22.24
C THR A 609 23.76 17.01 21.06
N PRO A 610 24.74 17.91 21.14
CA PRO A 610 24.89 18.93 20.10
C PRO A 610 25.37 18.27 18.79
N GLY A 611 24.92 18.81 17.66
CA GLY A 611 25.13 18.22 16.34
C GLY A 611 24.23 17.01 15.99
N VAL A 612 23.38 16.55 16.91
CA VAL A 612 22.46 15.41 16.72
C VAL A 612 21.03 15.90 16.50
N ASP A 613 20.26 15.18 15.67
CA ASP A 613 18.82 15.41 15.56
C ASP A 613 18.07 14.81 16.73
N HIS A 614 17.22 15.61 17.32
CA HIS A 614 16.32 15.21 18.38
C HIS A 614 14.87 15.28 17.92
N ALA A 615 14.12 14.21 18.16
CA ALA A 615 12.68 14.17 17.92
C ALA A 615 11.95 14.80 19.09
N ILE A 616 11.29 15.93 18.84
CA ILE A 616 10.53 16.66 19.84
C ILE A 616 9.04 16.46 19.61
N GLN A 617 8.33 16.11 20.67
CA GLN A 617 6.87 16.09 20.70
C GLN A 617 6.35 17.02 21.78
N VAL A 618 5.41 17.90 21.42
CA VAL A 618 4.62 18.71 22.36
C VAL A 618 3.16 18.30 22.21
N GLU A 619 2.53 17.89 23.30
CA GLU A 619 1.13 17.50 23.35
C GLU A 619 0.36 18.42 24.29
N ARG A 620 -0.80 18.88 23.81
CA ARG A 620 -1.82 19.53 24.63
C ARG A 620 -3.05 18.62 24.69
N SER A 621 -3.44 18.24 25.90
CA SER A 621 -4.70 17.57 26.18
C SER A 621 -5.45 18.28 27.31
N GLY A 622 -6.51 19.02 26.97
CA GLY A 622 -7.20 19.90 27.88
C GLY A 622 -6.28 20.99 28.47
N ALA A 623 -6.03 20.90 29.77
CA ALA A 623 -5.08 21.76 30.49
C ALA A 623 -3.68 21.13 30.63
N THR A 624 -3.51 19.85 30.29
CA THR A 624 -2.23 19.17 30.43
C THR A 624 -1.34 19.44 29.22
N LEU A 625 -0.10 19.82 29.49
CA LEU A 625 0.98 20.01 28.52
C LEU A 625 2.05 18.95 28.78
N ARG A 626 2.39 18.16 27.75
CA ARG A 626 3.45 17.15 27.80
C ARG A 626 4.50 17.44 26.75
N VAL A 627 5.75 17.28 27.12
CA VAL A 627 6.90 17.42 26.22
C VAL A 627 7.75 16.16 26.27
N SER A 628 8.01 15.57 25.11
CA SER A 628 8.88 14.41 24.97
C SER A 628 10.08 14.73 24.09
N LEU A 629 11.25 14.22 24.50
CA LEU A 629 12.52 14.27 23.80
C LEU A 629 12.92 12.84 23.41
N ASP A 630 13.09 12.58 22.12
CA ASP A 630 13.42 11.26 21.57
C ASP A 630 12.47 10.14 22.04
N GLY A 631 11.19 10.49 22.18
CA GLY A 631 10.14 9.59 22.64
C GLY A 631 10.06 9.40 24.17
N VAL A 632 10.94 10.03 24.95
CA VAL A 632 10.91 10.01 26.42
C VAL A 632 10.20 11.25 26.93
N LEU A 633 9.18 11.09 27.79
CA LEU A 633 8.52 12.22 28.45
C LEU A 633 9.52 12.92 29.37
N VAL A 634 9.83 14.18 29.09
CA VAL A 634 10.80 14.97 29.87
C VAL A 634 10.15 16.04 30.73
N GLY A 635 8.92 16.46 30.42
CA GLY A 635 8.18 17.41 31.23
C GLY A 635 6.67 17.30 31.06
N GLU A 636 5.95 17.48 32.17
CA GLU A 636 4.49 17.51 32.22
C GLU A 636 4.01 18.58 33.21
N VAL A 637 3.01 19.36 32.82
CA VAL A 637 2.38 20.35 33.69
C VAL A 637 0.91 20.55 33.33
N THR A 638 0.11 20.99 34.29
CA THR A 638 -1.26 21.47 34.03
C THR A 638 -1.27 22.99 33.96
N ASP A 639 -1.48 23.55 32.78
CA ASP A 639 -1.59 24.99 32.53
C ASP A 639 -2.57 25.30 31.36
N SER A 640 -3.58 26.12 31.63
CA SER A 640 -4.63 26.48 30.67
C SER A 640 -4.54 27.93 30.18
N THR A 641 -3.41 28.61 30.37
CA THR A 641 -3.26 30.05 30.05
C THR A 641 -3.46 30.35 28.57
N PHE A 642 -2.86 29.56 27.67
CA PHE A 642 -3.03 29.71 26.21
C PHE A 642 -3.64 28.44 25.59
N THR A 643 -4.94 28.46 25.35
CA THR A 643 -5.70 27.33 24.76
C THR A 643 -5.71 27.32 23.22
N SER A 644 -5.18 28.37 22.60
CA SER A 644 -5.00 28.51 21.17
C SER A 644 -3.82 29.42 20.86
N GLY A 645 -3.22 29.27 19.69
CA GLY A 645 -2.19 30.17 19.18
C GLY A 645 -1.38 29.53 18.07
N LYS A 646 -0.41 30.27 17.53
CA LYS A 646 0.52 29.77 16.52
C LYS A 646 1.56 28.85 17.17
N VAL A 647 2.20 28.06 16.34
CA VAL A 647 3.35 27.22 16.70
C VAL A 647 4.58 27.66 15.93
N GLY A 648 5.76 27.25 16.38
CA GLY A 648 6.99 27.53 15.67
C GLY A 648 8.23 27.17 16.47
N TYR A 649 9.27 27.96 16.26
CA TYR A 649 10.61 27.69 16.75
C TYR A 649 11.24 28.92 17.39
N GLY A 650 12.21 28.68 18.26
CA GLY A 650 13.03 29.72 18.84
C GLY A 650 14.41 29.23 19.24
N SER A 651 15.23 30.16 19.69
CA SER A 651 16.47 29.92 20.43
C SER A 651 16.78 31.19 21.21
N ARG A 652 17.50 31.06 22.33
CA ARG A 652 17.96 32.22 23.09
C ARG A 652 18.94 33.04 22.27
N ASN A 653 20.02 32.43 21.79
CA ASN A 653 21.11 33.12 21.10
C ASN A 653 22.00 32.21 20.25
N ASP A 654 21.60 30.96 20.03
CA ASP A 654 22.41 29.97 19.34
C ASP A 654 21.80 29.63 17.98
N ALA A 655 22.65 29.13 17.09
CA ALA A 655 22.18 28.67 15.79
C ALA A 655 21.39 27.37 15.99
N ALA A 656 20.38 27.12 15.18
CA ALA A 656 19.60 25.89 15.26
C ALA A 656 18.99 25.57 13.90
N SER A 657 18.72 24.29 13.65
CA SER A 657 18.04 23.82 12.44
C SER A 657 16.85 22.96 12.82
N PHE A 658 15.74 23.16 12.12
CA PHE A 658 14.48 22.49 12.37
C PHE A 658 13.98 21.80 11.12
N ASP A 659 13.28 20.70 11.33
CA ASP A 659 12.71 19.92 10.24
C ASP A 659 11.38 19.25 10.61
N ASP A 660 10.61 18.88 9.59
CA ASP A 660 9.39 18.08 9.68
C ASP A 660 8.38 18.63 10.72
N LEU A 661 8.07 19.93 10.67
CA LEU A 661 7.04 20.53 11.53
C LEU A 661 5.70 19.90 11.18
N ARG A 662 5.12 19.19 12.13
CA ARG A 662 3.81 18.59 11.94
C ARG A 662 2.94 18.83 13.15
N VAL A 663 1.76 19.40 12.93
CA VAL A 663 0.74 19.54 13.96
C VAL A 663 -0.50 18.79 13.51
N VAL A 664 -0.98 17.89 14.34
CA VAL A 664 -2.27 17.22 14.17
C VAL A 664 -3.21 17.63 15.29
N ALA A 665 -4.50 17.78 14.97
CA ALA A 665 -5.51 17.77 16.02
C ALA A 665 -5.42 16.42 16.72
N ALA A 666 -5.41 16.42 18.06
CA ALA A 666 -5.41 15.16 18.79
C ALA A 666 -6.73 14.42 18.45
N THR A 667 -6.64 13.33 17.69
CA THR A 667 -7.71 12.34 17.71
C THR A 667 -7.60 11.68 19.07
N THR A 668 -8.65 11.76 19.90
CA THR A 668 -8.76 10.89 21.08
C THR A 668 -8.35 9.49 20.64
N SER A 669 -7.28 8.93 21.19
CA SER A 669 -6.83 7.59 20.80
C SER A 669 -8.05 6.68 20.80
N ALA A 670 -8.30 5.98 19.68
CA ALA A 670 -9.35 4.97 19.68
C ALA A 670 -9.07 4.05 20.87
N ASP A 671 -10.02 3.98 21.79
CA ASP A 671 -9.89 3.12 22.93
C ASP A 671 -9.76 1.68 22.41
N THR A 672 -8.67 1.01 22.78
CA THR A 672 -8.36 -0.37 22.33
C THR A 672 -8.28 -1.33 23.51
N THR A 673 -8.43 -0.81 24.73
CA THR A 673 -8.40 -1.62 25.93
C THR A 673 -9.81 -2.16 26.13
N PRO A 674 -10.01 -3.49 26.18
CA PRO A 674 -11.31 -4.02 26.50
C PRO A 674 -11.67 -3.78 27.97
N PRO A 675 -12.97 -3.60 28.29
CA PRO A 675 -13.42 -3.57 29.68
C PRO A 675 -12.96 -4.80 30.48
N THR A 676 -12.87 -4.66 31.80
CA THR A 676 -12.61 -5.79 32.69
C THR A 676 -13.70 -6.86 32.57
N THR A 677 -13.33 -8.11 32.81
CA THR A 677 -14.30 -9.23 32.79
C THR A 677 -15.39 -8.98 33.84
N PRO A 678 -16.68 -9.00 33.49
CA PRO A 678 -17.73 -8.85 34.49
C PRO A 678 -17.64 -9.94 35.54
N THR A 679 -17.85 -9.58 36.81
CA THR A 679 -17.76 -10.49 37.95
C THR A 679 -19.11 -10.68 38.63
N GLY A 680 -19.24 -11.69 39.50
CA GLY A 680 -20.45 -11.88 40.29
C GLY A 680 -21.70 -12.22 39.47
N LEU A 681 -21.55 -12.83 38.29
CA LEU A 681 -22.69 -13.28 37.51
C LEU A 681 -23.50 -14.30 38.32
N THR A 682 -24.78 -13.99 38.53
CA THR A 682 -25.78 -14.86 39.15
C THR A 682 -26.92 -15.11 38.17
N ALA A 683 -27.52 -16.29 38.25
CA ALA A 683 -28.70 -16.66 37.48
C ALA A 683 -29.73 -17.31 38.41
N THR A 684 -30.96 -16.83 38.35
CA THR A 684 -32.09 -17.33 39.16
C THR A 684 -33.21 -17.73 38.20
N ALA A 685 -33.69 -18.96 38.29
CA ALA A 685 -34.87 -19.35 37.51
C ALA A 685 -36.11 -18.64 38.07
N ALA A 686 -36.65 -17.69 37.32
CA ALA A 686 -37.84 -16.94 37.69
C ALA A 686 -39.12 -17.77 37.45
N SER A 687 -39.10 -18.66 36.46
CA SER A 687 -40.18 -19.62 36.19
C SER A 687 -39.66 -20.85 35.44
N SER A 688 -40.56 -21.78 35.10
CA SER A 688 -40.23 -22.93 34.25
C SER A 688 -39.79 -22.54 32.82
N THR A 689 -40.02 -21.30 32.40
CA THR A 689 -39.68 -20.80 31.06
C THR A 689 -38.85 -19.52 31.07
N GLU A 690 -38.32 -19.11 32.23
CA GLU A 690 -37.61 -17.83 32.38
C GLU A 690 -36.50 -17.88 33.44
N VAL A 691 -35.38 -17.23 33.12
CA VAL A 691 -34.22 -17.03 34.01
C VAL A 691 -33.89 -15.55 34.08
N GLU A 692 -33.69 -15.04 35.29
CA GLU A 692 -33.20 -13.69 35.57
C GLU A 692 -31.72 -13.72 35.92
N LEU A 693 -30.92 -12.84 35.30
CA LEU A 693 -29.48 -12.73 35.48
C LEU A 693 -29.08 -11.36 36.01
N SER A 694 -28.05 -11.33 36.87
CA SER A 694 -27.44 -10.09 37.36
C SER A 694 -25.93 -10.24 37.57
N TRP A 695 -25.16 -9.15 37.46
CA TRP A 695 -23.69 -9.14 37.61
C TRP A 695 -23.18 -7.81 38.17
N ASN A 696 -21.91 -7.79 38.59
CA ASN A 696 -21.23 -6.57 39.02
C ASN A 696 -20.70 -5.78 37.81
N ALA A 697 -20.66 -4.46 37.93
CA ALA A 697 -20.12 -3.60 36.89
C ALA A 697 -18.65 -3.89 36.57
N SER A 698 -18.33 -3.94 35.28
CA SER A 698 -16.98 -3.87 34.75
C SER A 698 -16.46 -2.42 34.80
N SER A 699 -15.14 -2.29 34.74
CA SER A 699 -14.42 -1.02 34.66
C SER A 699 -13.62 -0.97 33.36
N ASP A 700 -13.37 0.23 32.88
CA ASP A 700 -12.63 0.48 31.65
C ASP A 700 -11.90 1.84 31.76
N ASN A 701 -10.85 2.07 30.97
CA ASN A 701 -10.08 3.31 30.97
C ASN A 701 -10.86 4.51 30.40
N VAL A 702 -11.88 4.29 29.58
CA VAL A 702 -12.79 5.35 29.08
C VAL A 702 -14.20 5.14 29.61
N GLY A 703 -14.73 3.91 29.54
CA GLY A 703 -16.03 3.57 30.12
C GLY A 703 -16.75 2.41 29.42
N VAL A 704 -17.54 1.67 30.19
CA VAL A 704 -18.33 0.53 29.68
C VAL A 704 -19.66 1.04 29.09
N ALA A 705 -19.95 0.66 27.84
CA ALA A 705 -21.16 1.08 27.14
C ALA A 705 -22.32 0.08 27.25
N SER A 706 -22.05 -1.23 27.24
CA SER A 706 -23.07 -2.27 27.32
C SER A 706 -22.53 -3.62 27.79
N TYR A 707 -23.44 -4.54 28.11
CA TYR A 707 -23.17 -5.94 28.43
C TYR A 707 -23.96 -6.85 27.51
N THR A 708 -23.35 -7.95 27.06
CA THR A 708 -23.99 -9.01 26.28
C THR A 708 -24.00 -10.29 27.11
N VAL A 709 -25.19 -10.87 27.36
CA VAL A 709 -25.32 -12.18 28.01
C VAL A 709 -25.44 -13.24 26.93
N LEU A 710 -24.69 -14.33 27.08
CA LEU A 710 -24.66 -15.46 26.16
C LEU A 710 -25.16 -16.73 26.86
N ARG A 711 -26.10 -17.43 26.22
CA ARG A 711 -26.56 -18.78 26.60
C ARG A 711 -25.88 -19.80 25.71
N ALA A 712 -25.04 -20.66 26.30
CA ALA A 712 -24.22 -21.63 25.56
C ALA A 712 -23.44 -20.99 24.38
N GLY A 713 -22.91 -19.78 24.57
CA GLY A 713 -22.17 -19.03 23.56
C GLY A 713 -23.04 -18.24 22.55
N THR A 714 -24.37 -18.32 22.62
CA THR A 714 -25.28 -17.52 21.76
C THR A 714 -25.81 -16.31 22.52
N PRO A 715 -25.71 -15.07 21.98
CA PRO A 715 -26.28 -13.88 22.62
C PRO A 715 -27.79 -14.01 22.84
N VAL A 716 -28.25 -13.77 24.06
CA VAL A 716 -29.70 -13.74 24.41
C VAL A 716 -30.19 -12.34 24.73
N CYS A 717 -29.31 -11.45 25.20
CA CYS A 717 -29.63 -10.04 25.42
C CYS A 717 -28.38 -9.16 25.37
N THR A 718 -28.60 -7.89 25.03
CA THR A 718 -27.62 -6.81 25.12
C THR A 718 -28.24 -5.64 25.85
N VAL A 719 -27.66 -5.23 26.98
CA VAL A 719 -28.23 -4.24 27.89
C VAL A 719 -27.18 -3.22 28.33
N THR A 720 -27.61 -2.02 28.71
CA THR A 720 -26.74 -1.01 29.37
C THR A 720 -26.76 -1.12 30.89
N GLY A 721 -27.76 -1.80 31.45
CA GLY A 721 -27.88 -2.11 32.88
C GLY A 721 -27.09 -3.35 33.30
N LEU A 722 -27.23 -3.74 34.57
CA LEU A 722 -26.53 -4.87 35.20
C LEU A 722 -27.41 -6.12 35.39
N THR A 723 -28.56 -6.16 34.70
CA THR A 723 -29.53 -7.26 34.78
C THR A 723 -30.11 -7.60 33.41
N CYS A 724 -30.52 -8.85 33.22
CA CYS A 724 -31.20 -9.31 32.01
C CYS A 724 -32.04 -10.56 32.29
N GLY A 725 -33.26 -10.60 31.74
CA GLY A 725 -34.13 -11.78 31.73
C GLY A 725 -34.08 -12.53 30.40
N ASP A 726 -33.96 -13.85 30.44
CA ASP A 726 -34.00 -14.76 29.30
C ASP A 726 -35.28 -15.62 29.37
N THR A 727 -36.14 -15.50 28.36
CA THR A 727 -37.50 -16.06 28.32
C THR A 727 -37.65 -17.14 27.23
N GLY A 728 -38.77 -17.86 27.24
CA GLY A 728 -39.04 -18.92 26.25
C GLY A 728 -38.20 -20.18 26.46
N LEU A 729 -37.71 -20.38 27.68
CA LEU A 729 -36.92 -21.55 28.05
C LEU A 729 -37.79 -22.80 28.18
N SER A 730 -37.18 -23.96 27.99
CA SER A 730 -37.80 -25.24 28.26
C SER A 730 -37.77 -25.52 29.76
N PRO A 731 -38.85 -26.11 30.33
CA PRO A 731 -38.86 -26.52 31.72
C PRO A 731 -37.89 -27.66 32.05
N ALA A 732 -37.54 -27.79 33.33
CA ALA A 732 -36.61 -28.81 33.84
C ALA A 732 -35.29 -28.89 33.06
N THR A 733 -34.85 -27.77 32.48
CA THR A 733 -33.68 -27.73 31.58
C THR A 733 -32.59 -26.88 32.20
N THR A 734 -31.38 -27.43 32.26
CA THR A 734 -30.20 -26.68 32.73
C THR A 734 -29.66 -25.81 31.60
N TYR A 735 -29.54 -24.52 31.89
CA TYR A 735 -28.95 -23.52 31.01
C TYR A 735 -27.67 -22.97 31.62
N SER A 736 -26.68 -22.70 30.76
CA SER A 736 -25.39 -22.11 31.16
C SER A 736 -25.23 -20.74 30.51
N TYR A 737 -24.89 -19.75 31.33
CA TYR A 737 -24.78 -18.35 30.93
C TYR A 737 -23.40 -17.77 31.23
N THR A 738 -22.95 -16.87 30.37
CA THR A 738 -21.79 -15.99 30.57
C THR A 738 -22.16 -14.57 30.19
N VAL A 739 -21.47 -13.57 30.74
CA VAL A 739 -21.65 -12.16 30.34
C VAL A 739 -20.32 -11.56 29.90
N GLN A 740 -20.37 -10.68 28.88
CA GLN A 740 -19.26 -9.87 28.39
C GLN A 740 -19.62 -8.39 28.47
N ALA A 741 -18.66 -7.54 28.80
CA ALA A 741 -18.77 -6.09 28.72
C ALA A 741 -18.22 -5.58 27.38
N ARG A 742 -18.78 -4.46 26.91
CA ARG A 742 -18.33 -3.75 25.71
C ARG A 742 -18.29 -2.25 25.98
N ASP A 743 -17.21 -1.58 25.57
CA ASP A 743 -17.08 -0.12 25.64
C ASP A 743 -17.71 0.58 24.42
N ALA A 744 -17.59 1.91 24.36
CA ALA A 744 -18.11 2.71 23.24
C ALA A 744 -17.26 2.60 21.96
N ALA A 745 -16.01 2.14 22.06
CA ALA A 745 -15.12 1.91 20.92
C ALA A 745 -15.30 0.52 20.28
N GLY A 746 -16.04 -0.36 20.94
CA GLY A 746 -16.40 -1.69 20.47
C GLY A 746 -15.50 -2.81 20.99
N ASN A 747 -14.56 -2.56 21.92
CA ASN A 747 -13.76 -3.62 22.51
C ASN A 747 -14.61 -4.49 23.44
N VAL A 748 -14.33 -5.79 23.50
CA VAL A 748 -15.14 -6.77 24.24
C VAL A 748 -14.28 -7.46 25.29
N SER A 749 -14.76 -7.48 26.53
CA SER A 749 -14.09 -8.19 27.62
C SER A 749 -14.05 -9.71 27.36
N PRO A 750 -13.13 -10.44 28.01
CA PRO A 750 -13.34 -11.87 28.22
C PRO A 750 -14.71 -12.14 28.86
N ALA A 751 -15.28 -13.32 28.59
CA ALA A 751 -16.52 -13.75 29.20
C ALA A 751 -16.31 -14.04 30.69
N SER A 752 -17.32 -13.72 31.52
CA SER A 752 -17.35 -14.11 32.92
C SER A 752 -17.23 -15.63 33.08
N SER A 753 -16.92 -16.08 34.30
CA SER A 753 -17.16 -17.48 34.67
C SER A 753 -18.63 -17.84 34.38
N ALA A 754 -18.84 -19.05 33.85
CA ALA A 754 -20.18 -19.51 33.52
C ALA A 754 -20.98 -19.82 34.78
N VAL A 755 -22.25 -19.43 34.80
CA VAL A 755 -23.22 -19.84 35.82
C VAL A 755 -24.26 -20.76 35.18
N SER A 756 -24.56 -21.88 35.85
CA SER A 756 -25.62 -22.79 35.42
C SER A 756 -26.84 -22.64 36.31
N VAL A 757 -28.02 -22.67 35.70
CA VAL A 757 -29.31 -22.63 36.39
C VAL A 757 -30.24 -23.62 35.72
N THR A 758 -31.03 -24.35 36.52
CA THR A 758 -32.04 -25.27 36.00
C THR A 758 -33.39 -24.64 36.16
N THR A 759 -34.11 -24.45 35.05
CA THR A 759 -35.51 -24.03 35.12
C THR A 759 -36.31 -25.07 35.90
N PRO A 760 -37.24 -24.66 36.79
CA PRO A 760 -38.18 -25.57 37.40
C PRO A 760 -38.91 -26.42 36.35
N GLY A 761 -39.37 -27.60 36.75
CA GLY A 761 -40.28 -28.39 35.93
C GLY A 761 -41.52 -27.57 35.54
N GLY A 762 -42.03 -27.83 34.35
CA GLY A 762 -43.21 -27.15 33.82
C GLY A 762 -44.38 -27.63 34.65
N THR A 763 -44.99 -26.71 35.39
CA THR A 763 -46.17 -26.97 36.21
C THR A 763 -47.36 -27.19 35.26
N GLY A 764 -47.57 -28.44 34.82
CA GLY A 764 -48.82 -28.90 34.22
C GLY A 764 -48.78 -29.98 33.13
N SER A 765 -49.50 -31.10 33.32
CA SER A 765 -49.94 -31.93 32.17
C SER A 765 -51.06 -31.21 31.41
N ALA A 766 -51.07 -31.27 30.08
CA ALA A 766 -52.16 -30.73 29.27
C ALA A 766 -53.46 -31.48 29.61
N LEU A 767 -54.38 -30.79 30.28
CA LEU A 767 -55.71 -31.27 30.62
C LEU A 767 -56.67 -31.15 29.43
N LEU A 768 -56.46 -30.15 28.58
CA LEU A 768 -57.15 -29.92 27.33
C LEU A 768 -56.24 -29.16 26.37
N SER A 769 -56.21 -29.55 25.10
CA SER A 769 -55.53 -28.81 24.04
C SER A 769 -56.34 -28.94 22.76
N GLU A 770 -56.64 -27.81 22.12
CA GLU A 770 -57.39 -27.76 20.87
C GLU A 770 -56.92 -26.57 20.04
N ASN A 771 -56.55 -26.82 18.79
CA ASN A 771 -56.12 -25.79 17.84
C ASN A 771 -57.13 -25.58 16.71
N PHE A 772 -58.27 -26.28 16.75
CA PHE A 772 -59.39 -26.21 15.81
C PHE A 772 -59.06 -26.52 14.34
N GLU A 773 -57.83 -26.93 14.03
CA GLU A 773 -57.39 -27.25 12.67
C GLU A 773 -58.05 -28.50 12.09
N SER A 774 -58.59 -29.37 12.95
CA SER A 774 -59.35 -30.56 12.55
C SER A 774 -60.87 -30.42 12.69
N ALA A 775 -61.36 -29.32 13.29
CA ALA A 775 -62.78 -29.16 13.59
C ALA A 775 -63.58 -28.69 12.36
N THR A 776 -64.65 -29.39 12.00
CA THR A 776 -65.55 -29.01 10.88
C THR A 776 -66.85 -28.34 11.32
N SER A 777 -67.16 -28.37 12.62
CA SER A 777 -68.32 -27.74 13.25
C SER A 777 -68.00 -27.43 14.70
N PHE A 778 -68.65 -26.41 15.28
CA PHE A 778 -68.48 -26.06 16.69
C PHE A 778 -69.83 -25.63 17.29
N PRO A 779 -70.19 -26.04 18.52
CA PRO A 779 -69.42 -26.90 19.43
C PRO A 779 -69.28 -28.35 18.96
N SER A 780 -68.12 -28.96 19.20
CA SER A 780 -67.81 -30.38 18.96
C SER A 780 -66.71 -30.85 19.93
N ALA A 781 -66.28 -32.11 19.90
CA ALA A 781 -65.13 -32.62 20.67
C ALA A 781 -65.13 -32.27 22.19
N GLY A 782 -66.28 -32.40 22.85
CA GLY A 782 -66.40 -32.15 24.31
C GLY A 782 -66.71 -30.71 24.71
N TRP A 783 -66.86 -29.80 23.74
CA TRP A 783 -67.36 -28.45 23.96
C TRP A 783 -68.88 -28.42 24.09
N THR A 784 -69.38 -27.68 25.07
CA THR A 784 -70.81 -27.50 25.37
C THR A 784 -71.19 -26.02 25.29
N ASN A 785 -72.29 -25.69 24.60
CA ASN A 785 -72.89 -24.35 24.62
C ASN A 785 -73.80 -24.20 25.84
N ASN A 786 -73.47 -23.28 26.74
CA ASN A 786 -74.15 -23.13 28.02
C ASN A 786 -75.08 -21.92 28.08
N SER A 787 -74.89 -20.90 27.23
CA SER A 787 -75.74 -19.70 27.23
C SER A 787 -75.85 -19.01 25.87
N GLY A 788 -77.02 -18.37 25.67
CA GLY A 788 -77.28 -17.44 24.56
C GLY A 788 -77.61 -18.05 23.20
N ASN A 789 -77.47 -19.38 23.01
CA ASN A 789 -77.63 -20.06 21.72
C ASN A 789 -76.92 -19.34 20.55
N GLY A 790 -75.69 -18.84 20.81
CA GLY A 790 -74.93 -18.06 19.83
C GLY A 790 -74.61 -18.85 18.56
N SER A 791 -74.48 -18.13 17.44
CA SER A 791 -74.01 -18.70 16.17
C SER A 791 -72.50 -18.94 16.25
N TRP A 792 -72.10 -20.05 16.86
CA TRP A 792 -70.70 -20.46 16.89
C TRP A 792 -70.38 -21.28 15.64
N ALA A 793 -69.28 -20.97 14.96
CA ALA A 793 -68.85 -21.67 13.78
C ALA A 793 -67.32 -21.73 13.70
N VAL A 794 -66.79 -22.75 13.02
CA VAL A 794 -65.38 -22.76 12.62
C VAL A 794 -65.25 -21.87 11.38
N VAL A 795 -64.35 -20.89 11.43
CA VAL A 795 -64.08 -19.93 10.35
C VAL A 795 -62.63 -20.06 9.88
N THR A 796 -62.39 -19.78 8.61
CA THR A 796 -61.06 -19.80 7.98
C THR A 796 -60.60 -18.37 7.70
N ASP A 797 -59.77 -17.83 8.59
CA ASP A 797 -59.18 -16.48 8.46
C ASP A 797 -57.65 -16.60 8.64
N GLY A 798 -57.00 -17.25 7.66
CA GLY A 798 -55.56 -17.57 7.68
C GLY A 798 -55.20 -18.89 8.41
N THR A 799 -55.92 -19.25 9.48
CA THR A 799 -55.95 -20.57 10.15
C THR A 799 -57.40 -20.94 10.49
N ARG A 800 -57.72 -22.21 10.82
CA ARG A 800 -59.10 -22.59 11.21
C ARG A 800 -59.31 -22.26 12.69
N ALA A 801 -60.19 -21.31 13.00
CA ALA A 801 -60.47 -20.86 14.36
C ALA A 801 -61.97 -20.90 14.67
N VAL A 802 -62.35 -20.85 15.95
CA VAL A 802 -63.75 -20.81 16.36
C VAL A 802 -64.22 -19.37 16.54
N GLN A 803 -65.31 -19.00 15.89
CA GLN A 803 -65.89 -17.67 15.98
C GLN A 803 -67.31 -17.71 16.53
N GLN A 804 -67.58 -16.85 17.51
CA GLN A 804 -68.93 -16.39 17.83
C GLN A 804 -69.30 -15.31 16.81
N GLN A 805 -70.43 -15.46 16.12
CA GLN A 805 -70.83 -14.56 15.03
C GLN A 805 -71.99 -13.61 15.36
N SER A 806 -72.69 -13.81 16.47
CA SER A 806 -73.86 -12.99 16.80
C SER A 806 -73.45 -11.65 17.42
N ALA A 807 -73.78 -10.54 16.75
CA ALA A 807 -73.45 -9.18 17.18
C ALA A 807 -74.41 -8.58 18.24
N THR A 808 -75.18 -9.40 18.96
CA THR A 808 -76.09 -8.89 20.02
C THR A 808 -75.36 -8.73 21.35
N SER A 809 -75.88 -7.90 22.25
CA SER A 809 -75.36 -7.76 23.63
C SER A 809 -75.75 -8.90 24.58
N ALA A 810 -76.16 -10.06 24.06
CA ALA A 810 -76.40 -11.26 24.87
C ALA A 810 -75.09 -11.92 25.30
N THR A 811 -75.11 -12.64 26.44
CA THR A 811 -73.94 -13.40 26.91
C THR A 811 -73.93 -14.80 26.29
N TYR A 812 -72.79 -15.18 25.73
CA TYR A 812 -72.55 -16.47 25.11
C TYR A 812 -71.35 -17.16 25.78
N ILE A 813 -71.57 -18.36 26.30
CA ILE A 813 -70.53 -19.13 27.00
C ILE A 813 -70.48 -20.54 26.44
N VAL A 814 -69.28 -20.96 26.05
CA VAL A 814 -68.96 -22.34 25.65
C VAL A 814 -67.87 -22.86 26.55
N THR A 815 -68.01 -24.09 27.06
CA THR A 815 -67.04 -24.69 27.99
C THR A 815 -66.66 -26.09 27.57
N ALA A 816 -65.50 -26.54 28.02
CA ALA A 816 -65.00 -27.90 27.83
C ALA A 816 -64.29 -28.39 29.11
N GLY A 817 -63.89 -29.65 29.15
CA GLY A 817 -63.23 -30.24 30.31
C GLY A 817 -64.18 -30.63 31.46
N GLN A 818 -63.61 -30.88 32.63
CA GLN A 818 -64.31 -31.46 33.77
C GLN A 818 -64.70 -30.40 34.81
N ALA A 819 -65.88 -30.55 35.41
CA ALA A 819 -66.36 -29.65 36.46
C ALA A 819 -65.57 -29.75 37.78
N THR A 820 -64.78 -30.83 37.94
CA THR A 820 -63.95 -31.09 39.13
C THR A 820 -62.61 -30.36 39.11
N TRP A 821 -62.24 -29.69 38.01
CA TRP A 821 -60.97 -28.99 37.91
C TRP A 821 -60.96 -27.77 38.84
N SER A 822 -60.10 -27.82 39.85
CA SER A 822 -59.96 -26.78 40.87
C SER A 822 -58.83 -25.81 40.56
N ASN A 823 -57.68 -26.33 40.12
CA ASN A 823 -56.51 -25.55 39.77
C ASN A 823 -56.10 -25.85 38.33
N TYR A 824 -55.88 -24.82 37.52
CA TYR A 824 -55.40 -24.93 36.15
C TYR A 824 -55.03 -23.56 35.57
N THR A 825 -54.26 -23.60 34.49
CA THR A 825 -54.00 -22.44 33.62
C THR A 825 -54.75 -22.64 32.31
N LEU A 826 -55.65 -21.72 31.95
CA LEU A 826 -56.33 -21.68 30.66
C LEU A 826 -55.71 -20.58 29.80
N SER A 827 -55.19 -20.92 28.62
CA SER A 827 -54.69 -19.96 27.63
C SER A 827 -55.42 -20.14 26.29
N ALA A 828 -55.72 -19.05 25.59
CA ALA A 828 -56.18 -19.08 24.20
C ALA A 828 -55.87 -17.75 23.49
N ARG A 829 -55.69 -17.81 22.17
CA ARG A 829 -55.66 -16.62 21.32
C ARG A 829 -57.08 -16.11 21.12
N VAL A 830 -57.31 -14.82 21.36
CA VAL A 830 -58.61 -14.16 21.24
C VAL A 830 -58.50 -12.91 20.36
N LYS A 831 -59.31 -12.83 19.31
CA LYS A 831 -59.49 -11.64 18.47
C LYS A 831 -60.90 -11.09 18.68
N VAL A 832 -61.02 -9.83 19.06
CA VAL A 832 -62.30 -9.19 19.36
C VAL A 832 -62.87 -8.48 18.14
N GLY A 833 -64.17 -8.62 17.87
CA GLY A 833 -64.81 -7.91 16.75
C GLY A 833 -65.08 -6.42 17.01
N SER A 834 -65.11 -6.01 18.27
CA SER A 834 -65.25 -4.62 18.70
C SER A 834 -64.67 -4.45 20.11
N THR A 835 -64.17 -3.27 20.43
CA THR A 835 -63.69 -2.94 21.78
C THR A 835 -64.83 -2.65 22.75
N GLY A 836 -66.06 -2.42 22.26
CA GLY A 836 -67.23 -2.11 23.08
C GLY A 836 -67.88 -3.30 23.80
N VAL A 837 -67.54 -4.52 23.38
CA VAL A 837 -68.12 -5.77 23.88
C VAL A 837 -67.19 -6.42 24.91
N ARG A 838 -67.65 -7.50 25.56
CA ARG A 838 -66.87 -8.27 26.56
C ARG A 838 -66.52 -9.63 26.00
N ASN A 839 -65.27 -9.82 25.58
CA ASN A 839 -64.81 -11.06 24.96
C ASN A 839 -63.53 -11.54 25.64
N GLY A 840 -63.46 -12.84 25.95
CA GLY A 840 -62.30 -13.47 26.56
C GLY A 840 -62.59 -14.86 27.11
N LEU A 841 -62.08 -15.17 28.29
CA LEU A 841 -62.02 -16.51 28.85
C LEU A 841 -62.92 -16.67 30.08
N VAL A 842 -63.38 -17.90 30.32
CA VAL A 842 -64.12 -18.32 31.52
C VAL A 842 -63.30 -19.35 32.30
N ALA A 843 -63.28 -19.21 33.62
CA ALA A 843 -62.73 -20.23 34.52
C ALA A 843 -63.71 -20.56 35.66
N ARG A 844 -63.56 -21.76 36.21
CA ARG A 844 -64.41 -22.35 37.25
C ARG A 844 -65.91 -22.18 36.95
N PHE A 845 -66.30 -22.45 35.71
CA PHE A 845 -67.70 -22.42 35.31
C PHE A 845 -68.47 -23.56 35.97
N VAL A 846 -69.46 -23.21 36.78
CA VAL A 846 -70.42 -24.15 37.38
C VAL A 846 -71.73 -24.09 36.60
N ASP A 847 -72.28 -22.88 36.44
CA ASP A 847 -73.50 -22.60 35.68
C ASP A 847 -73.53 -21.12 35.22
N ASN A 848 -74.61 -20.68 34.55
CA ASN A 848 -74.75 -19.32 34.01
C ASN A 848 -74.82 -18.19 35.07
N ASN A 849 -74.86 -18.55 36.35
CA ASN A 849 -74.90 -17.63 37.48
C ASN A 849 -73.62 -17.70 38.33
N ASN A 850 -72.70 -18.62 38.04
CA ASN A 850 -71.55 -18.97 38.88
C ASN A 850 -70.29 -19.28 38.03
N PHE A 851 -69.43 -18.27 37.80
CA PHE A 851 -68.14 -18.41 37.10
C PHE A 851 -67.22 -17.19 37.27
N TYR A 852 -65.92 -17.37 37.00
CA TYR A 852 -64.98 -16.25 36.78
C TYR A 852 -64.76 -16.01 35.29
N PHE A 853 -64.48 -14.77 34.91
CA PHE A 853 -64.16 -14.45 33.53
C PHE A 853 -63.16 -13.30 33.41
N LEU A 854 -62.26 -13.44 32.43
CA LEU A 854 -61.26 -12.47 32.04
C LEU A 854 -61.61 -11.98 30.64
N VAL A 855 -61.92 -10.69 30.49
CA VAL A 855 -62.39 -10.14 29.21
C VAL A 855 -61.67 -8.85 28.84
N LEU A 856 -61.53 -8.64 27.53
CA LEU A 856 -61.19 -7.37 26.93
C LEU A 856 -62.48 -6.56 26.75
N HIS A 857 -62.51 -5.34 27.29
CA HIS A 857 -63.70 -4.48 27.26
C HIS A 857 -63.35 -3.00 27.44
N ASN A 858 -63.84 -2.14 26.53
CA ASN A 858 -63.74 -0.67 26.60
C ASN A 858 -62.33 -0.17 26.94
N GLY A 859 -61.32 -0.66 26.21
CA GLY A 859 -59.93 -0.26 26.43
C GLY A 859 -59.36 -0.73 27.78
N ASN A 860 -59.93 -1.77 28.38
CA ASN A 860 -59.45 -2.40 29.60
C ASN A 860 -59.40 -3.93 29.45
N VAL A 861 -58.56 -4.54 30.27
CA VAL A 861 -58.67 -5.96 30.63
C VAL A 861 -59.32 -6.04 32.01
N VAL A 862 -60.39 -6.83 32.09
CA VAL A 862 -61.28 -6.87 33.25
C VAL A 862 -61.39 -8.31 33.73
N LEU A 863 -60.99 -8.53 35.00
CA LEU A 863 -61.26 -9.76 35.73
C LEU A 863 -62.53 -9.55 36.56
N SER A 864 -63.51 -10.42 36.36
CA SER A 864 -64.79 -10.37 37.06
C SER A 864 -65.20 -11.75 37.56
N LYS A 865 -66.09 -11.76 38.55
CA LYS A 865 -66.80 -12.95 39.02
C LYS A 865 -68.30 -12.76 38.85
N LYS A 866 -69.00 -13.84 38.56
CA LYS A 866 -70.45 -13.94 38.68
C LYS A 866 -70.77 -14.99 39.73
N VAL A 867 -71.52 -14.61 40.77
CA VAL A 867 -71.91 -15.50 41.87
C VAL A 867 -73.38 -15.24 42.19
N SER A 868 -74.17 -16.30 42.21
CA SER A 868 -75.63 -16.23 42.42
C SER A 868 -76.32 -15.21 41.49
N GLY A 869 -75.82 -15.08 40.26
CA GLY A 869 -76.38 -14.18 39.25
C GLY A 869 -75.83 -12.75 39.26
N SER A 870 -75.18 -12.33 40.35
CA SER A 870 -74.61 -10.98 40.48
C SER A 870 -73.17 -10.94 39.96
N THR A 871 -72.84 -9.90 39.19
CA THR A 871 -71.49 -9.70 38.63
C THR A 871 -70.71 -8.67 39.44
N THR A 872 -69.47 -9.00 39.81
CA THR A 872 -68.56 -8.10 40.52
C THR A 872 -67.21 -8.07 39.80
N THR A 873 -66.70 -6.86 39.56
CA THR A 873 -65.33 -6.68 39.04
C THR A 873 -64.33 -6.90 40.17
N VAL A 874 -63.38 -7.80 39.93
CA VAL A 874 -62.24 -8.06 40.84
C VAL A 874 -61.16 -7.02 40.59
N GLN A 875 -60.77 -6.83 39.32
CA GLN A 875 -59.83 -5.80 38.92
C GLN A 875 -60.07 -5.40 37.46
N SER A 876 -59.82 -4.14 37.14
CA SER A 876 -59.83 -3.61 35.78
C SER A 876 -58.60 -2.72 35.60
N VAL A 877 -57.86 -2.93 34.52
CA VAL A 877 -56.69 -2.11 34.17
C VAL A 877 -56.73 -1.72 32.70
N PRO A 878 -56.19 -0.54 32.33
CA PRO A 878 -56.12 -0.10 30.95
C PRO A 878 -55.39 -1.11 30.06
N PHE A 879 -56.02 -1.46 28.95
CA PHE A 879 -55.47 -2.27 27.88
C PHE A 879 -56.26 -2.05 26.57
N THR A 880 -55.60 -1.48 25.56
CA THR A 880 -56.22 -1.25 24.25
C THR A 880 -56.06 -2.47 23.37
N ALA A 881 -57.12 -3.27 23.25
CA ALA A 881 -57.16 -4.43 22.38
C ALA A 881 -57.26 -4.04 20.89
N SER A 882 -56.53 -4.76 20.03
CA SER A 882 -56.69 -4.69 18.58
C SER A 882 -57.95 -5.46 18.14
N THR A 883 -58.72 -4.87 17.23
CA THR A 883 -59.84 -5.57 16.56
C THR A 883 -59.39 -6.36 15.32
N SER A 884 -58.15 -6.15 14.86
CA SER A 884 -57.60 -6.80 13.66
C SER A 884 -56.58 -7.88 13.97
N ALA A 885 -56.13 -8.01 15.22
CA ALA A 885 -55.12 -8.99 15.64
C ALA A 885 -55.60 -9.84 16.82
N PHE A 886 -55.02 -11.04 16.93
CA PHE A 886 -55.19 -11.89 18.11
C PHE A 886 -54.34 -11.37 19.28
N HIS A 887 -54.89 -11.48 20.48
CA HIS A 887 -54.17 -11.37 21.75
C HIS A 887 -54.21 -12.71 22.46
N THR A 888 -53.12 -13.13 23.10
CA THR A 888 -53.11 -14.34 23.92
C THR A 888 -53.60 -13.99 25.31
N LEU A 889 -54.78 -14.49 25.69
CA LEU A 889 -55.30 -14.35 27.04
C LEU A 889 -54.91 -15.59 27.82
N THR A 890 -54.45 -15.41 29.06
CA THR A 890 -54.21 -16.52 29.98
C THR A 890 -54.88 -16.23 31.32
N LEU A 891 -55.67 -17.18 31.81
CA LEU A 891 -56.37 -17.13 33.10
C LEU A 891 -55.88 -18.30 33.97
N VAL A 892 -55.14 -17.98 35.02
CA VAL A 892 -54.61 -18.93 36.00
C VAL A 892 -55.55 -18.93 37.20
N VAL A 893 -56.07 -20.11 37.56
CA VAL A 893 -56.84 -20.32 38.79
C VAL A 893 -56.11 -21.35 39.65
N SER A 894 -55.71 -20.97 40.87
CA SER A 894 -54.99 -21.86 41.77
C SER A 894 -55.31 -21.54 43.23
N GLY A 895 -55.95 -22.48 43.94
CA GLY A 895 -56.46 -22.27 45.28
C GLY A 895 -57.45 -21.10 45.30
N THR A 896 -57.14 -20.06 46.06
CA THR A 896 -57.92 -18.81 46.08
C THR A 896 -57.42 -17.78 45.07
N SER A 897 -56.26 -17.99 44.44
CA SER A 897 -55.65 -17.04 43.50
C SER A 897 -56.27 -17.14 42.12
N ILE A 898 -56.52 -15.98 41.51
CA ILE A 898 -57.01 -15.83 40.14
C ILE A 898 -56.18 -14.75 39.48
N GLN A 899 -55.47 -15.08 38.40
CA GLN A 899 -54.58 -14.18 37.69
C GLN A 899 -54.91 -14.17 36.19
N GLY A 900 -54.98 -12.98 35.61
CA GLY A 900 -55.25 -12.76 34.20
C GLY A 900 -54.10 -12.05 33.51
N TYR A 901 -53.62 -12.66 32.43
CA TYR A 901 -52.53 -12.18 31.60
C TYR A 901 -53.04 -11.85 30.21
N VAL A 902 -52.39 -10.89 29.56
CA VAL A 902 -52.56 -10.59 28.15
C VAL A 902 -51.19 -10.51 27.50
N ASP A 903 -50.97 -11.29 26.45
CA ASP A 903 -49.72 -11.43 25.71
C ASP A 903 -48.52 -11.74 26.62
N GLY A 904 -48.74 -12.70 27.54
CA GLY A 904 -47.74 -13.18 28.51
C GLY A 904 -47.51 -12.24 29.71
N GLN A 905 -48.06 -11.04 29.71
CA GLN A 905 -47.90 -10.07 30.80
C GLN A 905 -49.05 -10.16 31.80
N LEU A 906 -48.75 -10.25 33.10
CA LEU A 906 -49.76 -10.20 34.15
C LEU A 906 -50.44 -8.83 34.13
N ARG A 907 -51.77 -8.80 34.00
CA ARG A 907 -52.53 -7.56 33.97
C ARG A 907 -53.42 -7.41 35.20
N VAL A 908 -54.16 -8.45 35.53
CA VAL A 908 -55.16 -8.44 36.60
C VAL A 908 -54.93 -9.63 37.53
N GLN A 909 -55.21 -9.46 38.81
CA GLN A 909 -55.16 -10.53 39.78
C GLN A 909 -56.12 -10.28 40.94
N GLY A 910 -56.51 -11.34 41.62
CA GLY A 910 -57.29 -11.26 42.86
C GLY A 910 -57.23 -12.57 43.65
N ALA A 911 -57.74 -12.51 44.88
CA ALA A 911 -57.97 -13.68 45.72
C ALA A 911 -59.47 -13.80 46.01
N ASP A 912 -60.06 -14.95 45.72
CA ASP A 912 -61.49 -15.20 45.91
C ASP A 912 -61.78 -16.68 46.23
N THR A 913 -62.73 -16.92 47.14
CA THR A 913 -63.12 -18.26 47.61
C THR A 913 -64.51 -18.68 47.14
N ALA A 914 -65.25 -17.83 46.42
CA ALA A 914 -66.66 -18.09 46.10
C ALA A 914 -66.86 -19.30 45.18
N LEU A 915 -65.91 -19.55 44.27
CA LEU A 915 -65.91 -20.70 43.36
C LEU A 915 -64.55 -21.40 43.43
N THR A 916 -64.56 -22.68 43.75
CA THR A 916 -63.34 -23.48 44.01
C THR A 916 -62.99 -24.47 42.90
N ALA A 917 -63.95 -24.82 42.04
CA ALA A 917 -63.76 -25.69 40.88
C ALA A 917 -64.79 -25.39 39.79
N GLY A 918 -64.50 -25.82 38.56
CA GLY A 918 -65.43 -25.75 37.44
C GLY A 918 -64.73 -25.77 36.09
N LYS A 919 -65.50 -25.72 35.01
CA LYS A 919 -64.97 -25.88 33.65
C LYS A 919 -64.29 -24.59 33.12
N PRO A 920 -63.23 -24.72 32.31
CA PRO A 920 -62.73 -23.63 31.46
C PRO A 920 -63.62 -23.40 30.23
N GLY A 921 -63.50 -22.23 29.62
CA GLY A 921 -64.21 -21.95 28.37
C GLY A 921 -64.00 -20.56 27.80
N PHE A 922 -64.84 -20.20 26.83
CA PHE A 922 -64.86 -18.89 26.19
C PHE A 922 -66.07 -18.07 26.63
N TYR A 923 -65.83 -16.77 26.81
CA TYR A 923 -66.85 -15.77 27.12
C TYR A 923 -66.95 -14.80 25.95
N ALA A 924 -68.15 -14.65 25.38
CA ALA A 924 -68.42 -13.65 24.35
C ALA A 924 -69.69 -12.85 24.65
N ASN A 925 -69.68 -11.57 24.32
CA ASN A 925 -70.84 -10.67 24.38
C ASN A 925 -71.00 -9.86 23.09
N GLY A 926 -70.64 -10.50 21.99
CA GLY A 926 -70.54 -9.96 20.63
C GLY A 926 -69.56 -10.82 19.84
N VAL A 927 -69.21 -10.38 18.62
CA VAL A 927 -68.32 -11.13 17.73
C VAL A 927 -66.93 -11.29 18.34
N ALA A 928 -66.45 -12.53 18.39
CA ALA A 928 -65.11 -12.88 18.86
C ALA A 928 -64.61 -14.17 18.21
N THR A 929 -63.30 -14.23 17.94
CA THR A 929 -62.63 -15.41 17.38
C THR A 929 -61.61 -15.95 18.37
N TYR A 930 -61.59 -17.27 18.55
CA TYR A 930 -60.79 -18.00 19.53
C TYR A 930 -59.98 -19.08 18.82
N ASP A 931 -58.72 -19.22 19.20
CA ASP A 931 -57.81 -20.19 18.62
C ASP A 931 -56.74 -20.67 19.62
N ASP A 932 -56.09 -21.80 19.34
CA ASP A 932 -55.01 -22.41 20.13
C ASP A 932 -55.28 -22.43 21.64
N VAL A 933 -56.35 -23.11 22.05
CA VAL A 933 -56.72 -23.21 23.46
C VAL A 933 -55.96 -24.34 24.14
N VAL A 934 -55.33 -24.02 25.25
CA VAL A 934 -54.60 -24.98 26.08
C VAL A 934 -55.00 -24.80 27.55
N VAL A 935 -55.30 -25.90 28.21
CA VAL A 935 -55.52 -25.97 29.65
C VAL A 935 -54.48 -26.90 30.24
N THR A 936 -53.70 -26.43 31.19
CA THR A 936 -52.72 -27.24 31.91
C THR A 936 -53.12 -27.34 33.38
N SER A 937 -52.86 -28.49 34.00
CA SER A 937 -52.85 -28.56 35.46
C SER A 937 -51.74 -27.64 36.01
N PRO A 938 -51.72 -27.31 37.31
CA PRO A 938 -50.50 -26.87 37.97
C PRO A 938 -49.46 -27.99 37.96
#